data_AF-A0A7W5C9W2-F1
#
_entry.id   AF-A0A7W5C9W2-F1
#
_cell.length_a   1.000
_cell.length_b   1.000
_cell.length_c   1.000
_cell.angle_alpha   90.00
_cell.angle_beta   90.00
_cell.angle_gamma   90.00
#
_symmetry.space_group_name_H-M   'P 1'
#
loop_
_entity.id
_entity.type
_entity.pdbx_description
1 polymer ?
#
loop_
_entity_poly.entity_id
_entity_poly.type
_entity_poly.pdbx_seq_one_letter_code
_entity_poly.pdbx_strand_id
1 'polypeptide(L)'
;MSKSTYGNNSNGGMQTNAFTANLTAGTFTAAPQMVNDRLTYHKALLEAKGISSLSNLGTLRISGTIVPQSGVTKPGASIISGGTMVQSATRFVSSQKGSPTIRTFSGQADILSAIPFTSKDNALLSLPALATGADISIDTAYWVGSEVFLTKGTNIVLKYPHRYLIILAEKLIVEDEVTFSWERPFRNIPPQVTPAPYTPAGAPMSTSLVGIPGTDGTPGWTGYRGYDGASAPELEVWVLDMSGRPRFDLRGQDGTQGGQGQNGGNGGRGGKGKPSVLDWAGFCKAGAGAGGNGGNGGLAGSGGAGGNGGTGGRLSLYAPQAVLQQYLRGGFDIQINGGGAGAGGLAGVPGNGGPGGDVGDSKGLCSPGSRKPGQPGGPGAPGYQGPYGWPGSVLPNPVSFYDIHPDDFKIKMLEPAIAHVNPLYVKTGDRVTVEGKRFAMSDKIIIDGVEAATTVISDTLLQFTVPALYGGSRTIQARQADSTLSNRASIYILPQIMNIEQEGMEARKPDELPRIKPGMKVTLKGSSFEEGAIVLVNDFEMPDVRVINSAHIEFTMVRPSDTEINASGESVTLKVRFSDGTMSNTLQLELETFHMLVIGDSVSWGQGMQEHEKFYSLVGAAIQANNGNIKQYTSVLAHSGATIGDGDFNIVAPVSGEVPTSYPTILQQCDLFSERRDKVDLILLDGGMNDVDVRTVMDPFNPTNLDVLFEKHFNQSMYKLLDKVTKLYPESKVIVTGYYAPISRKSDLAAVEALLIALGILLGGAGGGTAGGVFGLVEFEYICNRCEKLESDSKMYLQQVIDRKNGELNTPPRIFFANPNFGPDHAALTNDPYLFGINLDLSPQDFIADDRLVSCTEAGCTGLEMEICKRASMGHPNPKGAQAYANAILPFL
;
A
#
# COMPACT_ATOMS: atom_id res chain seq x y z
N MET A 1 -18.57 -21.27 -42.08
CA MET A 1 -18.68 -22.25 -43.20
C MET A 1 -17.32 -22.22 -43.89
N SER A 2 -16.43 -23.19 -43.80
CA SER A 2 -16.53 -24.58 -44.23
C SER A 2 -15.97 -25.57 -43.20
N LYS A 3 -16.55 -26.78 -43.19
CA LYS A 3 -16.17 -27.92 -42.34
C LYS A 3 -14.85 -28.53 -42.83
N SER A 4 -13.95 -28.84 -41.91
CA SER A 4 -12.84 -29.78 -42.13
C SER A 4 -12.94 -30.88 -41.07
N THR A 5 -13.19 -32.08 -41.56
CA THR A 5 -13.37 -33.36 -40.85
C THR A 5 -12.08 -33.82 -40.17
N TYR A 6 -12.10 -34.00 -38.85
CA TYR A 6 -11.06 -34.73 -38.12
C TYR A 6 -11.25 -36.23 -38.30
N GLY A 7 -10.35 -36.86 -39.06
CA GLY A 7 -10.20 -38.30 -39.12
C GLY A 7 -9.35 -38.80 -37.95
N ASN A 8 -9.90 -39.74 -37.17
CA ASN A 8 -9.18 -40.57 -36.22
C ASN A 8 -8.05 -41.34 -36.95
N ASN A 9 -6.81 -41.19 -36.50
CA ASN A 9 -5.77 -42.18 -36.74
C ASN A 9 -4.90 -42.33 -35.48
N SER A 10 -5.30 -43.29 -34.66
CA SER A 10 -4.43 -43.96 -33.69
C SER A 10 -3.37 -44.77 -34.44
N ASN A 11 -2.11 -44.70 -33.97
CA ASN A 11 -0.89 -45.31 -34.51
C ASN A 11 -0.20 -44.54 -35.65
N GLY A 12 0.83 -43.78 -35.28
CA GLY A 12 1.81 -43.23 -36.22
C GLY A 12 3.08 -42.83 -35.48
N GLY A 13 4.07 -43.71 -35.44
CA GLY A 13 5.43 -43.35 -35.05
C GLY A 13 5.91 -42.22 -35.97
N MET A 14 6.03 -41.01 -35.42
CA MET A 14 6.36 -39.83 -36.20
C MET A 14 7.87 -39.84 -36.47
N GLN A 15 8.26 -40.41 -37.62
CA GLN A 15 9.56 -40.15 -38.22
C GLN A 15 9.63 -38.66 -38.56
N THR A 16 10.34 -37.87 -37.75
CA THR A 16 10.56 -36.45 -38.03
C THR A 16 11.78 -36.31 -38.93
N ASN A 17 11.55 -35.94 -40.18
CA ASN A 17 12.59 -35.61 -41.16
C ASN A 17 13.51 -34.51 -40.59
N ALA A 18 14.82 -34.72 -40.67
CA ALA A 18 15.82 -33.71 -40.33
C ALA A 18 15.58 -32.45 -41.17
N PHE A 19 15.48 -31.29 -40.51
CA PHE A 19 15.39 -30.02 -41.19
C PHE A 19 16.81 -29.64 -41.64
N THR A 20 17.11 -29.83 -42.93
CA THR A 20 18.32 -29.23 -43.52
C THR A 20 18.06 -27.74 -43.64
N ALA A 21 18.68 -26.92 -42.77
CA ALA A 21 18.60 -25.48 -42.92
C ALA A 21 19.35 -25.07 -44.20
N ASN A 22 18.62 -24.77 -45.28
CA ASN A 22 19.18 -24.14 -46.47
C ASN A 22 19.50 -22.67 -46.14
N LEU A 23 20.73 -22.43 -45.71
CA LEU A 23 21.22 -21.10 -45.38
C LEU A 23 21.54 -20.33 -46.69
N THR A 24 20.72 -19.35 -47.04
CA THR A 24 20.99 -18.45 -48.18
C THR A 24 21.97 -17.34 -47.80
N ALA A 25 22.87 -16.98 -48.73
CA ALA A 25 24.01 -16.07 -48.55
C ALA A 25 23.72 -14.63 -48.07
N GLY A 26 22.47 -14.28 -47.76
CA GLY A 26 22.05 -12.96 -47.27
C GLY A 26 21.94 -12.82 -45.74
N THR A 27 22.28 -13.85 -44.95
CA THR A 27 22.14 -13.85 -43.47
C THR A 27 23.34 -13.30 -42.71
N PHE A 28 24.34 -12.74 -43.40
CA PHE A 28 25.51 -12.14 -42.74
C PHE A 28 25.23 -10.66 -42.44
N THR A 29 24.76 -10.37 -41.23
CA THR A 29 24.82 -9.01 -40.69
C THR A 29 26.29 -8.65 -40.43
N ALA A 30 26.76 -7.53 -41.01
CA ALA A 30 28.06 -6.94 -40.72
C ALA A 30 28.30 -6.87 -39.20
N ALA A 31 29.51 -7.21 -38.74
CA ALA A 31 29.87 -7.32 -37.31
C ALA A 31 29.48 -6.05 -36.53
N PRO A 32 28.39 -6.07 -35.75
CA PRO A 32 27.95 -4.91 -34.99
C PRO A 32 28.78 -4.78 -33.71
N GLN A 33 28.79 -3.59 -33.11
CA GLN A 33 29.27 -3.29 -31.74
C GLN A 33 29.02 -4.44 -30.74
N MET A 34 27.87 -5.12 -30.85
CA MET A 34 27.46 -6.28 -30.04
C MET A 34 28.44 -7.45 -30.05
N VAL A 35 29.10 -7.79 -31.18
CA VAL A 35 30.09 -8.87 -31.25
C VAL A 35 31.34 -8.50 -30.44
N ASN A 36 31.76 -7.24 -30.55
CA ASN A 36 32.91 -6.70 -29.80
C ASN A 36 32.63 -6.58 -28.31
N ASP A 37 31.42 -6.20 -27.92
CA ASP A 37 31.00 -6.14 -26.52
C ASP A 37 30.99 -7.55 -25.90
N ARG A 38 30.46 -8.53 -26.63
CA ARG A 38 30.43 -9.94 -26.20
C ARG A 38 31.83 -10.56 -26.10
N LEU A 39 32.72 -10.22 -27.04
CA LEU A 39 34.11 -10.67 -27.01
C LEU A 39 34.91 -10.04 -25.84
N THR A 40 34.71 -8.74 -25.60
CA THR A 40 35.28 -8.03 -24.44
C THR A 40 34.91 -8.72 -23.13
N TYR A 41 33.67 -9.20 -23.04
CA TYR A 41 33.18 -9.94 -21.89
C TYR A 41 33.89 -11.29 -21.69
N HIS A 42 33.95 -12.12 -22.74
CA HIS A 42 34.65 -13.42 -22.66
C HIS A 42 36.11 -13.23 -22.26
N LYS A 43 36.77 -12.19 -22.78
CA LYS A 43 38.13 -11.81 -22.37
C LYS A 43 38.23 -11.60 -20.86
N ALA A 44 37.39 -10.73 -20.29
CA ALA A 44 37.51 -10.33 -18.89
C ALA A 44 37.36 -11.55 -17.96
N LEU A 45 36.43 -12.44 -18.30
CA LEU A 45 36.21 -13.71 -17.59
C LEU A 45 37.41 -14.66 -17.70
N LEU A 46 37.98 -14.82 -18.90
CA LEU A 46 39.17 -15.67 -19.08
C LEU A 46 40.40 -15.09 -18.37
N GLU A 47 40.61 -13.78 -18.41
CA GLU A 47 41.71 -13.11 -17.69
C GLU A 47 41.59 -13.28 -16.17
N ALA A 48 40.36 -13.24 -15.61
CA ALA A 48 40.10 -13.52 -14.20
C ALA A 48 40.46 -14.97 -13.80
N LYS A 49 40.45 -15.90 -14.76
CA LYS A 49 40.85 -17.30 -14.59
C LYS A 49 42.31 -17.56 -14.96
N GLY A 50 43.12 -16.50 -15.12
CA GLY A 50 44.54 -16.59 -15.42
C GLY A 50 44.84 -16.94 -16.88
N ILE A 51 43.86 -16.80 -17.77
CA ILE A 51 43.99 -17.09 -19.21
C ILE A 51 44.11 -15.77 -19.96
N SER A 52 45.34 -15.36 -20.24
CA SER A 52 45.66 -14.13 -20.97
C SER A 52 45.85 -14.34 -22.48
N SER A 53 45.84 -15.59 -22.96
CA SER A 53 45.92 -15.93 -24.38
C SER A 53 45.47 -17.37 -24.61
N LEU A 54 44.79 -17.63 -25.74
CA LEU A 54 44.43 -18.98 -26.17
C LEU A 54 45.63 -19.73 -26.76
N SER A 55 46.54 -19.02 -27.44
CA SER A 55 47.64 -19.63 -28.22
C SER A 55 48.58 -20.49 -27.38
N ASN A 56 48.68 -20.21 -26.07
CA ASN A 56 49.58 -20.92 -25.15
C ASN A 56 48.89 -22.07 -24.39
N LEU A 57 47.61 -22.34 -24.63
CA LEU A 57 46.85 -23.32 -23.84
C LEU A 57 47.06 -24.77 -24.28
N GLY A 58 47.36 -25.03 -25.56
CA GLY A 58 47.47 -26.38 -26.14
C GLY A 58 46.11 -26.99 -26.53
N THR A 59 46.11 -28.29 -26.82
CA THR A 59 44.93 -29.03 -27.32
C THR A 59 44.06 -29.60 -26.19
N LEU A 60 42.78 -29.23 -26.14
CA LEU A 60 41.73 -29.88 -25.33
C LEU A 60 41.09 -31.02 -26.12
N ARG A 61 41.46 -32.27 -25.84
CA ARG A 61 40.98 -33.46 -26.55
C ARG A 61 39.86 -34.18 -25.77
N ILE A 62 38.67 -34.31 -26.36
CA ILE A 62 37.45 -34.83 -25.72
C ILE A 62 36.93 -36.08 -26.45
N SER A 63 36.56 -37.11 -25.69
CA SER A 63 36.04 -38.39 -26.19
C SER A 63 34.98 -39.01 -25.29
N GLY A 64 34.08 -39.81 -25.85
CA GLY A 64 33.08 -40.57 -25.07
C GLY A 64 31.76 -39.82 -24.85
N THR A 65 30.99 -40.20 -23.82
CA THR A 65 29.80 -39.44 -23.42
C THR A 65 30.18 -38.51 -22.28
N ILE A 66 30.07 -37.21 -22.49
CA ILE A 66 30.62 -36.20 -21.59
C ILE A 66 29.56 -35.19 -21.16
N VAL A 67 29.70 -34.70 -19.93
CA VAL A 67 28.90 -33.63 -19.34
C VAL A 67 29.82 -32.44 -19.04
N PRO A 68 29.60 -31.28 -19.69
CA PRO A 68 30.28 -30.04 -19.32
C PRO A 68 29.97 -29.64 -17.87
N GLN A 69 30.89 -28.93 -17.23
CA GLN A 69 30.67 -28.34 -15.90
C GLN A 69 30.77 -26.83 -15.96
N SER A 70 30.03 -26.17 -15.07
CA SER A 70 30.16 -24.72 -14.90
C SER A 70 31.61 -24.34 -14.55
N GLY A 71 32.08 -23.25 -15.17
CA GLY A 71 33.47 -22.81 -15.05
C GLY A 71 34.28 -23.09 -16.32
N VAL A 72 35.60 -22.91 -16.22
CA VAL A 72 36.51 -22.97 -17.38
C VAL A 72 37.26 -24.30 -17.43
N THR A 73 36.97 -25.11 -18.44
CA THR A 73 37.73 -26.31 -18.82
C THR A 73 38.84 -25.91 -19.79
N LYS A 74 40.09 -26.24 -19.46
CA LYS A 74 41.29 -25.98 -20.27
C LYS A 74 42.11 -27.25 -20.45
N PRO A 75 43.09 -27.30 -21.39
CA PRO A 75 43.93 -28.47 -21.58
C PRO A 75 44.72 -28.82 -20.31
N GLY A 76 44.90 -30.12 -20.06
CA GLY A 76 45.58 -30.64 -18.88
C GLY A 76 45.74 -32.16 -18.94
N ALA A 77 46.56 -32.71 -18.03
CA ALA A 77 46.90 -34.13 -17.97
C ALA A 77 45.71 -35.05 -17.61
N SER A 78 44.72 -34.53 -16.87
CA SER A 78 43.43 -35.17 -16.65
C SER A 78 42.33 -34.13 -16.79
N ILE A 79 41.39 -34.35 -17.72
CA ILE A 79 40.25 -33.47 -17.96
C ILE A 79 38.93 -34.06 -17.46
N ILE A 80 38.95 -35.27 -16.86
CA ILE A 80 37.78 -35.93 -16.28
C ILE A 80 37.86 -35.80 -14.75
N SER A 81 36.81 -35.24 -14.14
CA SER A 81 36.70 -35.02 -12.70
C SER A 81 35.82 -36.05 -11.98
N GLY A 82 35.01 -36.80 -12.72
CA GLY A 82 34.11 -37.82 -12.16
C GLY A 82 33.15 -38.38 -13.21
N GLY A 83 32.11 -39.09 -12.76
CA GLY A 83 31.05 -39.64 -13.62
C GLY A 83 29.65 -39.33 -13.08
N THR A 84 28.67 -39.27 -13.97
CA THR A 84 27.25 -39.06 -13.66
C THR A 84 26.36 -39.97 -14.50
N MET A 85 25.13 -40.19 -14.03
CA MET A 85 24.06 -40.70 -14.88
C MET A 85 23.39 -39.55 -15.63
N VAL A 86 23.00 -39.83 -16.87
CA VAL A 86 22.18 -39.00 -17.74
C VAL A 86 20.91 -39.77 -18.08
N GLN A 87 19.76 -39.11 -18.01
CA GLN A 87 18.46 -39.68 -18.36
C GLN A 87 17.77 -38.89 -19.47
N SER A 88 17.25 -39.57 -20.49
CA SER A 88 16.46 -38.95 -21.57
C SER A 88 17.17 -37.85 -22.41
N ALA A 89 18.49 -37.95 -22.56
CA ALA A 89 19.22 -37.19 -23.57
C ALA A 89 19.05 -37.83 -24.96
N THR A 90 19.69 -37.28 -25.99
CA THR A 90 19.61 -37.81 -27.35
C THR A 90 20.98 -38.02 -27.97
N ARG A 91 21.07 -38.97 -28.90
CA ARG A 91 22.26 -39.25 -29.71
C ARG A 91 21.86 -39.47 -31.15
N PHE A 92 22.59 -38.87 -32.08
CA PHE A 92 22.43 -39.19 -33.49
C PHE A 92 23.18 -40.48 -33.81
N VAL A 93 22.51 -41.39 -34.51
CA VAL A 93 23.10 -42.64 -34.99
C VAL A 93 22.96 -42.68 -36.50
N SER A 94 24.07 -42.90 -37.20
CA SER A 94 24.06 -43.04 -38.67
C SER A 94 23.35 -44.34 -39.05
N SER A 95 22.38 -44.28 -39.95
CA SER A 95 21.77 -45.49 -40.53
C SER A 95 22.59 -45.94 -41.73
N GLN A 96 22.79 -47.25 -41.91
CA GLN A 96 23.65 -47.80 -42.97
C GLN A 96 23.19 -47.48 -44.42
N LYS A 97 22.02 -46.85 -44.64
CA LYS A 97 21.49 -46.49 -45.97
C LYS A 97 20.60 -45.21 -46.01
N GLY A 98 20.74 -44.27 -45.09
CA GLY A 98 19.89 -43.06 -45.11
C GLY A 98 20.15 -42.03 -44.00
N SER A 99 19.39 -40.93 -44.04
CA SER A 99 19.45 -39.77 -43.13
C SER A 99 19.61 -40.17 -41.66
N PRO A 100 20.40 -39.42 -40.87
CA PRO A 100 20.68 -39.75 -39.48
C PRO A 100 19.41 -39.79 -38.63
N THR A 101 19.34 -40.73 -37.69
CA THR A 101 18.18 -40.89 -36.79
C THR A 101 18.56 -40.54 -35.35
N ILE A 102 17.62 -39.94 -34.61
CA ILE A 102 17.81 -39.59 -33.20
C ILE A 102 17.30 -40.74 -32.33
N ARG A 103 18.11 -41.15 -31.35
CA ARG A 103 17.71 -42.11 -30.32
C ARG A 103 17.85 -41.49 -28.94
N THR A 104 16.94 -41.86 -28.03
CA THR A 104 17.06 -41.51 -26.62
C THR A 104 18.27 -42.23 -26.03
N PHE A 105 19.08 -41.49 -25.28
CA PHE A 105 20.21 -41.98 -24.52
C PHE A 105 19.91 -41.87 -23.03
N SER A 106 20.16 -42.95 -22.29
CA SER A 106 20.17 -42.97 -20.83
C SER A 106 21.28 -43.91 -20.38
N GLY A 107 22.20 -43.43 -19.54
CA GLY A 107 23.43 -44.14 -19.23
C GLY A 107 24.45 -43.28 -18.48
N GLN A 108 25.64 -43.84 -18.31
CA GLN A 108 26.76 -43.17 -17.64
C GLN A 108 27.46 -42.18 -18.59
N ALA A 109 27.90 -41.05 -18.04
CA ALA A 109 28.66 -40.01 -18.72
C ALA A 109 29.78 -39.48 -17.82
N ASP A 110 30.90 -39.08 -18.41
CA ASP A 110 32.04 -38.51 -17.71
C ASP A 110 31.87 -36.99 -17.53
N ILE A 111 32.21 -36.48 -16.36
CA ILE A 111 32.14 -35.06 -16.03
C ILE A 111 33.50 -34.42 -16.35
N LEU A 112 33.50 -33.32 -17.10
CA LEU A 112 34.73 -32.56 -17.36
C LEU A 112 35.18 -31.75 -16.14
N SER A 113 36.49 -31.65 -15.94
CA SER A 113 37.10 -30.81 -14.91
C SER A 113 37.07 -29.34 -15.33
N ALA A 114 36.52 -28.47 -14.48
CA ALA A 114 36.42 -27.03 -14.73
C ALA A 114 36.99 -26.22 -13.56
N ILE A 115 37.62 -25.08 -13.87
CA ILE A 115 37.96 -24.05 -12.88
C ILE A 115 36.67 -23.32 -12.52
N PRO A 116 36.15 -23.45 -11.29
CA PRO A 116 34.84 -22.92 -10.94
C PRO A 116 34.81 -21.38 -10.97
N PHE A 117 33.64 -20.82 -11.27
CA PHE A 117 33.37 -19.41 -11.01
C PHE A 117 33.25 -19.16 -9.50
N THR A 118 33.81 -18.05 -9.04
CA THR A 118 33.76 -17.57 -7.66
C THR A 118 32.66 -16.50 -7.51
N SER A 119 32.25 -16.18 -6.29
CA SER A 119 31.31 -15.08 -6.03
C SER A 119 31.80 -13.72 -6.57
N LYS A 120 33.12 -13.52 -6.70
CA LYS A 120 33.71 -12.33 -7.33
C LYS A 120 33.54 -12.32 -8.85
N ASP A 121 33.58 -13.49 -9.49
CA ASP A 121 33.30 -13.59 -10.92
C ASP A 121 31.83 -13.27 -11.19
N ASN A 122 30.91 -13.65 -10.30
CA ASN A 122 29.47 -13.38 -10.43
C ASN A 122 29.11 -11.89 -10.43
N ALA A 123 29.88 -11.04 -9.75
CA ALA A 123 29.69 -9.58 -9.78
C ALA A 123 30.09 -8.94 -11.12
N LEU A 124 31.03 -9.56 -11.84
CA LEU A 124 31.35 -9.26 -13.24
C LEU A 124 30.23 -9.73 -14.18
N LEU A 125 29.51 -10.80 -13.82
CA LEU A 125 28.44 -11.39 -14.63
C LEU A 125 27.09 -10.67 -14.53
N SER A 126 26.86 -9.82 -13.52
CA SER A 126 25.56 -9.20 -13.19
C SER A 126 25.41 -7.74 -13.61
N LEU A 127 26.23 -7.22 -14.53
CA LEU A 127 26.19 -5.82 -14.95
C LEU A 127 25.07 -5.56 -16.01
N PRO A 128 24.26 -4.50 -15.90
CA PRO A 128 23.09 -4.26 -16.77
C PRO A 128 23.42 -3.77 -18.19
N ALA A 129 24.63 -4.00 -18.71
CA ALA A 129 25.09 -3.40 -19.97
C ALA A 129 24.72 -4.18 -21.25
N LEU A 130 23.95 -5.27 -21.18
CA LEU A 130 23.49 -6.01 -22.36
C LEU A 130 21.97 -5.88 -22.53
N ALA A 131 21.52 -4.65 -22.80
CA ALA A 131 20.29 -4.48 -23.56
C ALA A 131 20.49 -5.21 -24.90
N THR A 132 19.74 -6.30 -25.10
CA THR A 132 19.83 -7.30 -26.17
C THR A 132 20.93 -8.37 -26.03
N GLY A 133 20.78 -9.22 -25.00
CA GLY A 133 21.05 -10.65 -25.11
C GLY A 133 22.45 -11.15 -24.77
N ALA A 134 22.74 -11.32 -23.48
CA ALA A 134 23.19 -12.57 -22.84
C ALA A 134 23.87 -12.27 -21.50
N ASP A 135 23.13 -12.40 -20.40
CA ASP A 135 23.75 -12.58 -19.09
C ASP A 135 24.42 -13.96 -19.07
N ILE A 136 25.72 -14.03 -18.77
CA ILE A 136 26.40 -15.33 -18.65
C ILE A 136 26.12 -15.86 -17.24
N SER A 137 25.25 -16.87 -17.19
CA SER A 137 24.75 -17.45 -15.94
C SER A 137 25.78 -18.33 -15.25
N ILE A 138 25.65 -18.50 -13.93
CA ILE A 138 26.54 -19.31 -13.07
C ILE A 138 26.57 -20.79 -13.42
N ASP A 139 25.71 -21.24 -14.33
CA ASP A 139 25.64 -22.59 -14.86
C ASP A 139 26.32 -22.74 -16.24
N THR A 140 27.05 -21.72 -16.70
CA THR A 140 27.77 -21.70 -17.98
C THR A 140 29.05 -22.52 -17.95
N ALA A 141 29.20 -23.45 -18.88
CA ALA A 141 30.44 -24.17 -19.11
C ALA A 141 31.29 -23.48 -20.19
N TYR A 142 32.59 -23.30 -19.93
CA TYR A 142 33.56 -22.80 -20.91
C TYR A 142 34.54 -23.88 -21.31
N TRP A 143 34.76 -24.08 -22.60
CA TRP A 143 35.85 -24.88 -23.13
C TRP A 143 36.82 -24.00 -23.88
N VAL A 144 38.08 -24.00 -23.45
CA VAL A 144 39.11 -23.15 -24.04
C VAL A 144 40.35 -23.93 -24.40
N GLY A 145 41.03 -23.53 -25.47
CA GLY A 145 42.29 -24.13 -25.92
C GLY A 145 42.86 -23.39 -27.13
N SER A 146 44.13 -23.62 -27.48
CA SER A 146 44.58 -23.27 -28.82
C SER A 146 43.87 -24.17 -29.84
N GLU A 147 43.64 -25.44 -29.48
CA GLU A 147 42.84 -26.39 -30.25
C GLU A 147 41.83 -27.10 -29.34
N VAL A 148 40.60 -27.30 -29.82
CA VAL A 148 39.60 -28.20 -29.22
C VAL A 148 39.35 -29.34 -30.19
N PHE A 149 39.58 -30.58 -29.75
CA PHE A 149 39.51 -31.78 -30.59
C PHE A 149 38.42 -32.73 -30.07
N LEU A 150 37.35 -32.92 -30.83
CA LEU A 150 36.25 -33.82 -30.52
C LEU A 150 36.38 -35.11 -31.33
N THR A 151 36.63 -36.22 -30.64
CA THR A 151 36.83 -37.53 -31.28
C THR A 151 35.53 -38.17 -31.77
N LYS A 152 35.66 -39.16 -32.66
CA LYS A 152 34.54 -39.84 -33.31
C LYS A 152 33.54 -40.41 -32.30
N GLY A 153 32.26 -40.13 -32.55
CA GLY A 153 31.14 -40.66 -31.77
C GLY A 153 30.95 -40.02 -30.39
N THR A 154 31.65 -38.92 -30.08
CA THR A 154 31.51 -38.19 -28.81
C THR A 154 30.07 -37.68 -28.64
N ASN A 155 29.47 -37.93 -27.47
CA ASN A 155 28.14 -37.44 -27.11
C ASN A 155 28.24 -36.42 -25.98
N ILE A 156 28.08 -35.15 -26.30
CA ILE A 156 28.10 -34.01 -25.39
C ILE A 156 26.68 -33.80 -24.87
N VAL A 157 26.47 -34.02 -23.57
CA VAL A 157 25.16 -33.83 -22.93
C VAL A 157 25.23 -32.68 -21.94
N LEU A 158 24.50 -31.59 -22.21
CA LEU A 158 24.26 -30.54 -21.23
C LEU A 158 23.24 -31.05 -20.20
N LYS A 159 23.73 -31.39 -19.01
CA LYS A 159 22.92 -31.99 -17.95
C LYS A 159 22.03 -30.92 -17.30
N TYR A 160 20.72 -31.17 -17.19
CA TYR A 160 19.82 -30.21 -16.54
C TYR A 160 20.22 -29.99 -15.07
N PRO A 161 20.23 -28.74 -14.55
CA PRO A 161 19.70 -27.53 -15.17
C PRO A 161 20.68 -26.70 -16.02
N HIS A 162 21.88 -27.18 -16.36
CA HIS A 162 22.88 -26.40 -17.11
C HIS A 162 22.37 -25.92 -18.47
N ARG A 163 22.39 -24.60 -18.68
CA ARG A 163 21.82 -23.96 -19.86
C ARG A 163 22.81 -23.48 -20.89
N TYR A 164 24.08 -23.33 -20.57
CA TYR A 164 25.02 -22.64 -21.47
C TYR A 164 26.32 -23.43 -21.62
N LEU A 165 26.76 -23.59 -22.87
CA LEU A 165 28.11 -24.03 -23.21
C LEU A 165 28.73 -23.03 -24.17
N ILE A 166 29.95 -22.58 -23.87
CA ILE A 166 30.72 -21.64 -24.68
C ILE A 166 32.06 -22.28 -25.00
N ILE A 167 32.38 -22.36 -26.29
CA ILE A 167 33.65 -22.91 -26.78
C ILE A 167 34.46 -21.75 -27.36
N LEU A 168 35.67 -21.51 -26.88
CA LEU A 168 36.62 -20.54 -27.45
C LEU A 168 37.93 -21.24 -27.81
N ALA A 169 38.23 -21.33 -29.09
CA ALA A 169 39.46 -21.97 -29.56
C ALA A 169 40.06 -21.24 -30.76
N GLU A 170 41.36 -21.36 -30.99
CA GLU A 170 41.90 -20.94 -32.30
C GLU A 170 41.45 -21.94 -33.37
N LYS A 171 41.44 -23.24 -33.03
CA LYS A 171 41.00 -24.30 -33.94
C LYS A 171 40.04 -25.29 -33.28
N LEU A 172 38.92 -25.60 -33.94
CA LEU A 172 37.99 -26.67 -33.53
C LEU A 172 38.00 -27.82 -34.55
N ILE A 173 38.34 -29.03 -34.12
CA ILE A 173 38.33 -30.24 -34.95
C ILE A 173 37.25 -31.19 -34.46
N VAL A 174 36.35 -31.60 -35.36
CA VAL A 174 35.22 -32.47 -35.05
C VAL A 174 35.25 -33.71 -35.94
N GLU A 175 35.45 -34.89 -35.36
CA GLU A 175 35.35 -36.15 -36.12
C GLU A 175 33.88 -36.58 -36.32
N ASP A 176 33.65 -37.67 -37.06
CA ASP A 176 32.31 -38.14 -37.40
C ASP A 176 31.45 -38.49 -36.17
N GLU A 177 30.13 -38.34 -36.30
CA GLU A 177 29.13 -38.78 -35.31
C GLU A 177 29.17 -38.07 -33.95
N VAL A 178 29.77 -36.88 -33.87
CA VAL A 178 29.73 -36.04 -32.68
C VAL A 178 28.34 -35.41 -32.52
N THR A 179 27.73 -35.61 -31.35
CA THR A 179 26.39 -35.09 -31.01
C THR A 179 26.45 -34.15 -29.81
N PHE A 180 25.78 -33.01 -29.90
CA PHE A 180 25.43 -32.14 -28.79
C PHE A 180 23.93 -32.29 -28.49
N SER A 181 23.59 -32.64 -27.26
CA SER A 181 22.22 -32.76 -26.76
C SER A 181 22.13 -32.32 -25.30
N TRP A 182 20.97 -32.47 -24.68
CA TRP A 182 20.75 -32.10 -23.29
C TRP A 182 19.82 -33.08 -22.57
N GLU A 183 19.96 -33.15 -21.25
CA GLU A 183 19.17 -34.02 -20.38
C GLU A 183 17.79 -33.39 -20.12
N ARG A 184 16.69 -34.05 -20.52
CA ARG A 184 15.34 -33.54 -20.25
C ARG A 184 14.89 -34.02 -18.85
N PRO A 185 14.48 -33.14 -17.93
CA PRO A 185 14.11 -33.56 -16.58
C PRO A 185 12.84 -34.42 -16.62
N PHE A 186 12.88 -35.62 -16.02
CA PHE A 186 11.66 -36.42 -15.87
C PHE A 186 10.72 -35.75 -14.87
N ARG A 187 9.49 -35.43 -15.32
CA ARG A 187 8.45 -34.83 -14.46
C ARG A 187 7.20 -35.69 -14.59
N ASN A 188 6.75 -36.24 -13.47
CA ASN A 188 5.49 -36.96 -13.40
C ASN A 188 4.53 -36.21 -12.47
N ILE A 189 3.26 -36.16 -12.84
CA ILE A 189 2.22 -35.58 -12.01
C ILE A 189 1.55 -36.73 -11.27
N PRO A 190 1.55 -36.72 -9.92
CA PRO A 190 0.77 -37.67 -9.18
C PRO A 190 -0.70 -37.57 -9.63
N PRO A 191 -1.36 -38.69 -9.98
CA PRO A 191 -2.77 -38.63 -10.32
C PRO A 191 -3.56 -38.18 -9.08
N GLN A 192 -4.25 -37.05 -9.17
CA GLN A 192 -5.11 -36.53 -8.10
C GLN A 192 -6.41 -37.33 -8.08
N VAL A 193 -6.35 -38.56 -7.58
CA VAL A 193 -7.54 -39.38 -7.33
C VAL A 193 -7.74 -39.51 -5.83
N THR A 194 -7.99 -38.38 -5.17
CA THR A 194 -8.59 -38.41 -3.83
C THR A 194 -10.00 -39.00 -3.97
N PRO A 195 -10.46 -39.87 -3.03
CA PRO A 195 -11.78 -40.46 -3.12
C PRO A 195 -12.84 -39.36 -3.25
N ALA A 196 -13.95 -39.67 -3.93
CA ALA A 196 -15.06 -38.73 -4.06
C ALA A 196 -15.45 -38.20 -2.67
N PRO A 197 -15.84 -36.91 -2.55
CA PRO A 197 -16.31 -36.36 -1.29
C PRO A 197 -17.39 -37.23 -0.66
N TYR A 198 -17.36 -37.33 0.68
CA TYR A 198 -18.30 -38.19 1.39
C TYR A 198 -19.74 -37.73 1.15
N THR A 199 -20.67 -38.68 1.03
CA THR A 199 -22.09 -38.37 0.85
C THR A 199 -22.65 -37.76 2.14
N PRO A 200 -23.25 -36.56 2.12
CA PRO A 200 -23.80 -35.96 3.32
C PRO A 200 -24.77 -36.89 4.04
N ALA A 201 -24.78 -36.83 5.37
CA ALA A 201 -25.73 -37.58 6.17
C ALA A 201 -27.17 -37.24 5.75
N GLY A 202 -28.07 -38.22 5.82
CA GLY A 202 -29.47 -38.00 5.51
C GLY A 202 -30.07 -36.90 6.40
N ALA A 203 -30.90 -36.05 5.83
CA ALA A 203 -31.60 -35.02 6.59
C ALA A 203 -32.46 -35.66 7.69
N PRO A 204 -32.58 -35.00 8.86
CA PRO A 204 -33.35 -35.54 9.96
C PRO A 204 -34.84 -35.63 9.59
N MET A 205 -35.57 -36.44 10.35
CA MET A 205 -37.02 -36.51 10.23
C MET A 205 -37.64 -35.13 10.50
N SER A 206 -38.56 -34.69 9.64
CA SER A 206 -39.26 -33.42 9.85
C SER A 206 -40.13 -33.47 11.11
N THR A 207 -40.25 -32.34 11.80
CA THR A 207 -41.24 -32.13 12.87
C THR A 207 -42.51 -31.44 12.36
N SER A 208 -42.51 -31.02 11.10
CA SER A 208 -43.63 -30.34 10.42
C SER A 208 -44.25 -31.23 9.33
N LEU A 209 -45.27 -30.71 8.64
CA LEU A 209 -45.90 -31.42 7.51
C LEU A 209 -45.09 -31.34 6.21
N VAL A 210 -44.05 -30.49 6.17
CA VAL A 210 -43.13 -30.31 5.04
C VAL A 210 -41.87 -31.11 5.30
N GLY A 211 -41.37 -31.81 4.29
CA GLY A 211 -40.12 -32.56 4.39
C GLY A 211 -38.88 -31.67 4.44
N ILE A 212 -37.82 -32.13 5.10
CA ILE A 212 -36.54 -31.42 5.14
C ILE A 212 -35.67 -31.91 3.97
N PRO A 213 -35.25 -31.03 3.04
CA PRO A 213 -34.43 -31.46 1.92
C PRO A 213 -33.07 -31.99 2.38
N GLY A 214 -32.53 -32.97 1.65
CA GLY A 214 -31.18 -33.48 1.85
C GLY A 214 -30.14 -32.44 1.46
N THR A 215 -28.95 -32.54 2.06
CA THR A 215 -27.85 -31.64 1.75
C THR A 215 -27.24 -31.98 0.40
N ASP A 216 -26.96 -30.98 -0.43
CA ASP A 216 -26.29 -31.17 -1.72
C ASP A 216 -24.87 -31.74 -1.54
N GLY A 217 -24.45 -32.54 -2.50
CA GLY A 217 -23.12 -33.16 -2.53
C GLY A 217 -22.03 -32.12 -2.75
N THR A 218 -20.86 -32.34 -2.15
CA THR A 218 -19.73 -31.42 -2.28
C THR A 218 -19.16 -31.46 -3.71
N PRO A 219 -18.89 -30.32 -4.35
CA PRO A 219 -18.21 -30.29 -5.64
C PRO A 219 -16.82 -30.96 -5.59
N GLY A 220 -16.44 -31.63 -6.68
CA GLY A 220 -15.10 -32.18 -6.87
C GLY A 220 -14.08 -31.09 -7.19
N TRP A 221 -12.83 -31.30 -6.76
CA TRP A 221 -11.72 -30.39 -7.01
C TRP A 221 -11.20 -30.50 -8.45
N THR A 222 -10.76 -29.38 -9.02
CA THR A 222 -10.07 -29.36 -10.31
C THR A 222 -8.72 -30.08 -10.21
N GLY A 223 -8.37 -30.85 -11.25
CA GLY A 223 -7.10 -31.57 -11.31
C GLY A 223 -5.88 -30.64 -11.36
N TYR A 224 -4.73 -31.11 -10.89
CA TYR A 224 -3.49 -30.34 -10.95
C TYR A 224 -3.06 -29.99 -12.38
N ARG A 225 -2.46 -28.80 -12.54
CA ARG A 225 -1.87 -28.39 -13.80
C ARG A 225 -0.66 -29.25 -14.17
N GLY A 226 -0.52 -29.52 -15.48
CA GLY A 226 0.68 -30.02 -16.13
C GLY A 226 1.94 -29.22 -15.79
N TYR A 227 3.06 -29.88 -15.50
CA TYR A 227 4.37 -29.22 -15.49
C TYR A 227 4.72 -28.77 -16.90
N ASP A 228 5.19 -27.53 -17.00
CA ASP A 228 5.79 -27.00 -18.22
C ASP A 228 7.08 -27.76 -18.55
N GLY A 229 7.32 -27.97 -19.84
CA GLY A 229 8.57 -28.51 -20.35
C GLY A 229 9.72 -27.53 -20.12
N ALA A 230 10.89 -28.06 -19.76
CA ALA A 230 12.09 -27.24 -19.63
C ALA A 230 12.55 -26.70 -21.00
N SER A 231 12.98 -25.44 -21.03
CA SER A 231 13.63 -24.85 -22.19
C SER A 231 15.00 -25.49 -22.44
N ALA A 232 15.33 -25.69 -23.71
CA ALA A 232 16.60 -26.26 -24.13
C ALA A 232 17.75 -25.25 -23.96
N PRO A 233 19.00 -25.75 -23.82
CA PRO A 233 20.17 -24.90 -23.60
C PRO A 233 20.62 -24.15 -24.86
N GLU A 234 21.49 -23.17 -24.65
CA GLU A 234 22.16 -22.39 -25.69
C GLU A 234 23.63 -22.76 -25.81
N LEU A 235 24.14 -22.81 -27.04
CA LEU A 235 25.52 -23.11 -27.37
C LEU A 235 26.13 -21.96 -28.17
N GLU A 236 27.32 -21.55 -27.76
CA GLU A 236 28.09 -20.50 -28.38
C GLU A 236 29.50 -20.98 -28.73
N VAL A 237 29.95 -20.73 -29.95
CA VAL A 237 31.23 -21.24 -30.47
C VAL A 237 32.00 -20.09 -31.11
N TRP A 238 33.19 -19.79 -30.60
CA TRP A 238 34.15 -18.80 -31.11
C TRP A 238 35.41 -19.50 -31.59
N VAL A 239 35.65 -19.46 -32.91
CA VAL A 239 36.76 -20.20 -33.53
C VAL A 239 37.42 -19.40 -34.65
N LEU A 240 38.74 -19.49 -34.79
CA LEU A 240 39.47 -18.90 -35.93
C LEU A 240 39.55 -19.86 -37.12
N ASP A 241 39.57 -21.16 -36.85
CA ASP A 241 39.54 -22.25 -37.82
C ASP A 241 38.66 -23.41 -37.30
N MET A 242 37.95 -24.10 -38.19
CA MET A 242 37.09 -25.23 -37.82
C MET A 242 37.01 -26.28 -38.91
N SER A 243 37.13 -27.56 -38.54
CA SER A 243 36.98 -28.70 -39.45
C SER A 243 36.01 -29.76 -38.91
N GLY A 244 35.30 -30.44 -39.83
CA GLY A 244 34.33 -31.48 -39.49
C GLY A 244 32.97 -30.97 -39.04
N ARG A 245 31.98 -31.85 -38.78
CA ARG A 245 30.56 -31.44 -38.66
C ARG A 245 29.84 -32.04 -37.45
N PRO A 246 29.67 -31.29 -36.35
CA PRO A 246 28.83 -31.71 -35.22
C PRO A 246 27.34 -31.69 -35.55
N ARG A 247 26.56 -32.49 -34.82
CA ARG A 247 25.09 -32.53 -34.85
C ARG A 247 24.51 -31.99 -33.56
N PHE A 248 23.39 -31.28 -33.62
CA PHE A 248 22.78 -30.60 -32.46
C PHE A 248 21.30 -30.96 -32.29
N ASP A 249 20.90 -31.48 -31.12
CA ASP A 249 19.50 -31.58 -30.67
C ASP A 249 19.26 -30.68 -29.46
N LEU A 250 18.81 -29.47 -29.73
CA LEU A 250 18.45 -28.41 -28.80
C LEU A 250 16.93 -28.16 -28.80
N ARG A 251 16.12 -29.20 -29.03
CA ARG A 251 14.65 -29.05 -28.92
C ARG A 251 14.20 -28.90 -27.48
N GLY A 252 13.26 -28.00 -27.25
CA GLY A 252 12.58 -27.82 -25.97
C GLY A 252 11.85 -29.08 -25.54
N GLN A 253 11.67 -29.27 -24.23
CA GLN A 253 10.95 -30.42 -23.70
C GLN A 253 9.43 -30.24 -23.85
N ASP A 254 8.71 -31.32 -24.15
CA ASP A 254 7.24 -31.29 -24.20
C ASP A 254 6.63 -31.02 -22.82
N GLY A 255 5.52 -30.29 -22.79
CA GLY A 255 4.72 -30.11 -21.57
C GLY A 255 4.05 -31.41 -21.14
N THR A 256 3.86 -31.59 -19.83
CA THR A 256 3.23 -32.80 -19.29
C THR A 256 1.69 -32.69 -19.27
N GLN A 257 1.01 -33.84 -19.26
CA GLN A 257 -0.45 -33.89 -19.22
C GLN A 257 -0.98 -33.40 -17.86
N GLY A 258 -2.05 -32.60 -17.86
CA GLY A 258 -2.73 -32.18 -16.63
C GLY A 258 -3.36 -33.35 -15.86
N GLY A 259 -3.49 -33.20 -14.54
CA GLY A 259 -4.13 -34.18 -13.67
C GLY A 259 -5.63 -34.30 -13.92
N GLN A 260 -6.18 -35.49 -13.69
CA GLN A 260 -7.63 -35.71 -13.76
C GLN A 260 -8.35 -34.93 -12.65
N GLY A 261 -9.54 -34.38 -12.94
CA GLY A 261 -10.41 -33.74 -11.95
C GLY A 261 -11.05 -34.76 -11.00
N GLN A 262 -11.32 -34.36 -9.76
CA GLN A 262 -11.95 -35.22 -8.77
C GLN A 262 -13.45 -35.41 -9.08
N ASN A 263 -13.97 -36.60 -8.77
CA ASN A 263 -15.41 -36.85 -8.85
C ASN A 263 -16.19 -35.98 -7.84
N GLY A 264 -17.40 -35.55 -8.22
CA GLY A 264 -18.31 -34.85 -7.31
C GLY A 264 -18.88 -35.79 -6.24
N GLY A 265 -19.14 -35.27 -5.04
CA GLY A 265 -19.78 -36.03 -3.97
C GLY A 265 -21.26 -36.28 -4.25
N ASN A 266 -21.81 -37.41 -3.83
CA ASN A 266 -23.25 -37.64 -3.98
C ASN A 266 -24.05 -36.74 -3.03
N GLY A 267 -25.28 -36.40 -3.40
CA GLY A 267 -26.21 -35.68 -2.53
C GLY A 267 -26.73 -36.54 -1.38
N GLY A 268 -27.03 -35.90 -0.25
CA GLY A 268 -27.61 -36.53 0.93
C GLY A 268 -29.08 -36.89 0.74
N ARG A 269 -29.54 -37.92 1.45
CA ARG A 269 -30.95 -38.34 1.43
C ARG A 269 -31.85 -37.28 2.08
N GLY A 270 -33.00 -37.01 1.48
CA GLY A 270 -34.01 -36.14 2.09
C GLY A 270 -34.62 -36.73 3.36
N GLY A 271 -35.04 -35.87 4.29
CA GLY A 271 -35.54 -36.29 5.59
C GLY A 271 -36.89 -36.97 5.49
N LYS A 272 -37.10 -38.04 6.28
CA LYS A 272 -38.41 -38.69 6.37
C LYS A 272 -39.45 -37.70 6.91
N GLY A 273 -40.67 -37.74 6.39
CA GLY A 273 -41.76 -36.92 6.92
C GLY A 273 -42.11 -37.27 8.37
N LYS A 274 -42.70 -36.32 9.11
CA LYS A 274 -43.12 -36.58 10.49
C LYS A 274 -44.17 -37.70 10.55
N PRO A 275 -44.16 -38.59 11.56
CA PRO A 275 -45.22 -39.55 11.73
C PRO A 275 -46.54 -38.85 12.08
N SER A 276 -47.64 -39.52 11.75
CA SER A 276 -48.97 -39.08 12.20
C SER A 276 -49.10 -39.14 13.72
N VAL A 277 -49.94 -38.25 14.27
CA VAL A 277 -50.21 -38.13 15.70
C VAL A 277 -51.70 -38.33 15.92
N LEU A 278 -52.04 -39.25 16.84
CA LEU A 278 -53.39 -39.44 17.34
C LEU A 278 -53.60 -38.58 18.59
N ASP A 279 -54.83 -38.15 18.84
CA ASP A 279 -55.21 -37.56 20.12
C ASP A 279 -55.40 -38.64 21.20
N TRP A 280 -55.75 -38.21 22.41
CA TRP A 280 -55.91 -39.08 23.57
C TRP A 280 -57.05 -40.12 23.41
N ALA A 281 -57.98 -39.89 22.47
CA ALA A 281 -59.09 -40.78 22.16
C ALA A 281 -58.85 -41.65 20.91
N GLY A 282 -57.66 -41.55 20.30
CA GLY A 282 -57.30 -42.31 19.11
C GLY A 282 -57.80 -41.70 17.79
N PHE A 283 -58.34 -40.48 17.80
CA PHE A 283 -58.71 -39.75 16.58
C PHE A 283 -57.53 -39.00 15.99
N CYS A 284 -57.65 -38.64 14.71
CA CYS A 284 -56.53 -38.04 14.00
C CYS A 284 -56.28 -36.59 14.42
N LYS A 285 -55.19 -36.35 15.16
CA LYS A 285 -54.76 -35.00 15.56
C LYS A 285 -53.93 -34.33 14.47
N ALA A 286 -53.04 -35.08 13.82
CA ALA A 286 -52.26 -34.62 12.68
C ALA A 286 -51.85 -35.78 11.77
N GLY A 287 -52.05 -35.63 10.47
CA GLY A 287 -51.59 -36.60 9.47
C GLY A 287 -50.06 -36.63 9.33
N ALA A 288 -49.56 -37.68 8.68
CA ALA A 288 -48.14 -37.82 8.39
C ALA A 288 -47.64 -36.74 7.41
N GLY A 289 -46.41 -36.28 7.61
CA GLY A 289 -45.75 -35.25 6.78
C GLY A 289 -45.17 -35.81 5.48
N ALA A 290 -44.96 -34.93 4.50
CA ALA A 290 -44.26 -35.27 3.25
C ALA A 290 -42.78 -35.59 3.51
N GLY A 291 -42.18 -36.43 2.68
CA GLY A 291 -40.74 -36.62 2.67
C GLY A 291 -40.02 -35.44 2.02
N GLY A 292 -38.81 -35.13 2.50
CA GLY A 292 -38.00 -34.06 1.91
C GLY A 292 -37.31 -34.52 0.64
N ASN A 293 -37.08 -33.62 -0.33
CA ASN A 293 -36.35 -33.97 -1.54
C ASN A 293 -34.89 -34.35 -1.21
N GLY A 294 -34.27 -35.23 -1.99
CA GLY A 294 -32.84 -35.49 -1.85
C GLY A 294 -32.01 -34.28 -2.28
N GLY A 295 -30.83 -34.13 -1.71
CA GLY A 295 -29.88 -33.11 -2.16
C GLY A 295 -29.36 -33.43 -3.55
N ASN A 296 -29.02 -32.41 -4.34
CA ASN A 296 -28.40 -32.61 -5.64
C ASN A 296 -26.98 -33.20 -5.49
N GLY A 297 -26.50 -33.89 -6.52
CA GLY A 297 -25.12 -34.33 -6.57
C GLY A 297 -24.16 -33.15 -6.75
N GLY A 298 -22.98 -33.25 -6.17
CA GLY A 298 -21.91 -32.29 -6.34
C GLY A 298 -21.39 -32.29 -7.78
N LEU A 299 -21.02 -31.10 -8.27
CA LEU A 299 -20.40 -30.93 -9.58
C LEU A 299 -19.10 -31.75 -9.68
N ALA A 300 -18.81 -32.30 -10.85
CA ALA A 300 -17.52 -32.92 -11.09
C ALA A 300 -16.41 -31.87 -11.19
N GLY A 301 -15.24 -32.15 -10.64
CA GLY A 301 -14.06 -31.33 -10.84
C GLY A 301 -13.61 -31.36 -12.30
N SER A 302 -13.22 -30.22 -12.85
CA SER A 302 -12.62 -30.16 -14.19
C SER A 302 -11.22 -30.77 -14.18
N GLY A 303 -10.75 -31.27 -15.32
CA GLY A 303 -9.36 -31.68 -15.45
C GLY A 303 -8.40 -30.48 -15.39
N GLY A 304 -7.20 -30.71 -14.88
CA GLY A 304 -6.17 -29.68 -14.84
C GLY A 304 -5.67 -29.32 -16.23
N ALA A 305 -5.27 -28.06 -16.45
CA ALA A 305 -4.67 -27.64 -17.71
C ALA A 305 -3.37 -28.42 -18.00
N GLY A 306 -3.07 -28.70 -19.26
CA GLY A 306 -1.79 -29.25 -19.68
C GLY A 306 -0.63 -28.26 -19.48
N GLY A 307 0.59 -28.78 -19.35
CA GLY A 307 1.79 -27.97 -19.27
C GLY A 307 2.17 -27.41 -20.64
N ASN A 308 2.77 -26.23 -20.66
CA ASN A 308 3.31 -25.64 -21.88
C ASN A 308 4.59 -26.36 -22.29
N GLY A 309 4.88 -26.45 -23.59
CA GLY A 309 6.16 -26.91 -24.09
C GLY A 309 7.27 -25.90 -23.79
N GLY A 310 8.47 -26.39 -23.51
CA GLY A 310 9.66 -25.57 -23.30
C GLY A 310 10.15 -24.93 -24.59
N THR A 311 10.78 -23.76 -24.49
CA THR A 311 11.36 -23.06 -25.65
C THR A 311 12.56 -23.84 -26.20
N GLY A 312 12.71 -23.87 -27.52
CA GLY A 312 13.89 -24.44 -28.18
C GLY A 312 15.17 -23.63 -27.93
N GLY A 313 16.32 -24.29 -28.03
CA GLY A 313 17.62 -23.69 -27.72
C GLY A 313 18.18 -22.83 -28.85
N ARG A 314 19.38 -22.27 -28.63
CA ARG A 314 20.10 -21.43 -29.60
C ARG A 314 21.48 -21.98 -29.92
N LEU A 315 21.91 -21.82 -31.17
CA LEU A 315 23.29 -22.02 -31.61
C LEU A 315 23.84 -20.73 -32.23
N SER A 316 24.92 -20.20 -31.67
CA SER A 316 25.66 -19.05 -32.22
C SER A 316 27.09 -19.46 -32.56
N LEU A 317 27.50 -19.27 -33.81
CA LEU A 317 28.87 -19.54 -34.28
C LEU A 317 29.53 -18.25 -34.78
N TYR A 318 30.64 -17.90 -34.15
CA TYR A 318 31.49 -16.75 -34.44
C TYR A 318 32.79 -17.28 -35.07
N ALA A 319 32.99 -17.03 -36.36
CA ALA A 319 34.17 -17.49 -37.08
C ALA A 319 34.49 -16.58 -38.27
N PRO A 320 35.75 -16.53 -38.75
CA PRO A 320 36.09 -15.80 -39.96
C PRO A 320 35.23 -16.24 -41.14
N GLN A 321 34.86 -15.29 -42.01
CA GLN A 321 33.99 -15.54 -43.17
C GLN A 321 34.41 -16.77 -44.01
N ALA A 322 35.71 -17.05 -44.15
CA ALA A 322 36.21 -18.22 -44.88
C ALA A 322 35.78 -19.55 -44.26
N VAL A 323 35.72 -19.63 -42.92
CA VAL A 323 35.24 -20.81 -42.18
C VAL A 323 33.74 -20.94 -42.37
N LEU A 324 32.97 -19.88 -42.13
CA LEU A 324 31.50 -19.88 -42.24
C LEU A 324 31.03 -20.35 -43.64
N GLN A 325 31.71 -19.93 -44.71
CA GLN A 325 31.40 -20.33 -46.09
C GLN A 325 31.55 -21.84 -46.35
N GLN A 326 32.46 -22.53 -45.66
CA GLN A 326 32.61 -23.99 -45.79
C GLN A 326 31.40 -24.73 -45.23
N TYR A 327 30.78 -24.19 -44.17
CA TYR A 327 29.63 -24.79 -43.51
C TYR A 327 28.30 -24.47 -44.21
N LEU A 328 28.19 -23.30 -44.85
CA LEU A 328 27.05 -22.97 -45.71
C LEU A 328 26.85 -23.96 -46.87
N ARG A 329 27.94 -24.42 -47.49
CA ARG A 329 27.89 -25.39 -48.61
C ARG A 329 27.62 -26.82 -48.16
N GLY A 330 27.86 -27.10 -46.88
CA GLY A 330 27.81 -28.44 -46.30
C GLY A 330 26.54 -28.78 -45.52
N GLY A 331 25.96 -27.79 -44.85
CA GLY A 331 24.84 -27.95 -43.91
C GLY A 331 25.26 -28.51 -42.54
N PHE A 332 24.49 -28.15 -41.51
CA PHE A 332 24.51 -28.77 -40.17
C PHE A 332 23.19 -29.52 -39.91
N ASP A 333 23.24 -30.61 -39.15
CA ASP A 333 22.05 -31.25 -38.58
C ASP A 333 21.69 -30.55 -37.26
N ILE A 334 20.76 -29.59 -37.29
CA ILE A 334 20.36 -28.80 -36.11
C ILE A 334 18.85 -28.96 -35.84
N GLN A 335 18.49 -29.31 -34.62
CA GLN A 335 17.11 -29.27 -34.13
C GLN A 335 16.98 -28.27 -32.97
N ILE A 336 16.07 -27.30 -33.12
CA ILE A 336 15.93 -26.12 -32.23
C ILE A 336 14.45 -25.77 -31.98
N ASN A 337 13.53 -26.67 -32.33
CA ASN A 337 12.10 -26.42 -32.18
C ASN A 337 11.72 -26.38 -30.69
N GLY A 338 10.69 -25.62 -30.34
CA GLY A 338 10.05 -25.73 -29.02
C GLY A 338 9.41 -27.10 -28.80
N GLY A 339 9.17 -27.44 -27.54
CA GLY A 339 8.47 -28.67 -27.16
C GLY A 339 6.98 -28.62 -27.50
N GLY A 340 6.36 -29.79 -27.62
CA GLY A 340 4.92 -29.95 -27.78
C GLY A 340 4.13 -29.52 -26.54
N ALA A 341 2.87 -29.15 -26.76
CA ALA A 341 1.92 -28.86 -25.69
C ALA A 341 1.51 -30.12 -24.92
N GLY A 342 1.46 -30.02 -23.59
CA GLY A 342 0.85 -31.04 -22.75
C GLY A 342 -0.66 -31.09 -22.94
N ALA A 343 -1.22 -32.31 -22.97
CA ALA A 343 -2.67 -32.48 -23.03
C ALA A 343 -3.33 -32.04 -21.72
N GLY A 344 -4.56 -31.54 -21.80
CA GLY A 344 -5.34 -31.28 -20.59
C GLY A 344 -5.79 -32.57 -19.91
N GLY A 345 -5.88 -32.51 -18.58
CA GLY A 345 -6.38 -33.60 -17.75
C GLY A 345 -7.86 -33.90 -18.03
N LEU A 346 -8.26 -35.14 -17.82
CA LEU A 346 -9.66 -35.55 -17.99
C LEU A 346 -10.54 -34.98 -16.87
N ALA A 347 -11.82 -34.75 -17.15
CA ALA A 347 -12.78 -34.35 -16.12
C ALA A 347 -13.06 -35.47 -15.11
N GLY A 348 -13.47 -35.09 -13.90
CA GLY A 348 -14.06 -36.00 -12.93
C GLY A 348 -15.48 -36.41 -13.32
N VAL A 349 -16.01 -37.42 -12.65
CA VAL A 349 -17.40 -37.89 -12.80
C VAL A 349 -18.32 -37.12 -11.84
N PRO A 350 -19.45 -36.56 -12.29
CA PRO A 350 -20.37 -35.84 -11.39
C PRO A 350 -20.98 -36.75 -10.32
N GLY A 351 -21.28 -36.15 -9.16
CA GLY A 351 -21.94 -36.85 -8.07
C GLY A 351 -23.39 -37.19 -8.42
N ASN A 352 -23.89 -38.32 -7.94
CA ASN A 352 -25.31 -38.66 -8.07
C ASN A 352 -26.15 -37.83 -7.10
N GLY A 353 -27.39 -37.52 -7.48
CA GLY A 353 -28.35 -36.93 -6.55
C GLY A 353 -28.72 -37.88 -5.42
N GLY A 354 -29.00 -37.32 -4.24
CA GLY A 354 -29.48 -38.07 -3.09
C GLY A 354 -30.91 -38.57 -3.31
N PRO A 355 -31.29 -39.72 -2.72
CA PRO A 355 -32.67 -40.17 -2.78
C PRO A 355 -33.58 -39.24 -1.96
N GLY A 356 -34.86 -39.17 -2.34
CA GLY A 356 -35.87 -38.50 -1.53
C GLY A 356 -36.12 -39.19 -0.18
N GLY A 357 -36.63 -38.42 0.77
CA GLY A 357 -37.15 -38.93 2.03
C GLY A 357 -38.49 -39.61 1.84
N ASP A 358 -38.76 -40.64 2.62
CA ASP A 358 -40.07 -41.30 2.62
C ASP A 358 -41.12 -40.40 3.30
N VAL A 359 -42.39 -40.66 3.02
CA VAL A 359 -43.51 -40.07 3.78
C VAL A 359 -43.45 -40.56 5.23
N GLY A 360 -43.93 -39.75 6.17
CA GLY A 360 -44.03 -40.16 7.57
C GLY A 360 -44.99 -41.34 7.80
N ASP A 361 -44.77 -42.07 8.88
CA ASP A 361 -45.56 -43.27 9.17
C ASP A 361 -47.01 -42.93 9.55
N SER A 362 -47.95 -43.68 8.98
CA SER A 362 -49.39 -43.57 9.27
C SER A 362 -49.78 -44.45 10.46
N LYS A 363 -50.68 -43.95 11.32
CA LYS A 363 -51.25 -44.69 12.47
C LYS A 363 -52.77 -44.66 12.40
N GLY A 364 -53.39 -45.83 12.36
CA GLY A 364 -54.85 -45.96 12.24
C GLY A 364 -55.39 -45.27 10.97
N LEU A 365 -56.43 -44.45 11.12
CA LEU A 365 -57.04 -43.69 10.02
C LEU A 365 -56.29 -42.38 9.68
N CYS A 366 -55.21 -42.02 10.40
CA CYS A 366 -54.38 -40.86 10.04
C CYS A 366 -53.46 -41.17 8.85
N SER A 367 -53.95 -40.95 7.64
CA SER A 367 -53.16 -41.07 6.41
C SER A 367 -52.35 -39.78 6.11
N PRO A 368 -51.34 -39.82 5.23
CA PRO A 368 -50.59 -38.63 4.81
C PRO A 368 -51.41 -37.69 3.90
N GLY A 369 -52.59 -38.12 3.44
CA GLY A 369 -53.37 -37.40 2.44
C GLY A 369 -52.65 -37.36 1.08
N SER A 370 -52.60 -36.17 0.46
CA SER A 370 -51.94 -35.95 -0.85
C SER A 370 -50.42 -35.82 -0.79
N ARG A 371 -49.81 -35.94 0.40
CA ARG A 371 -48.36 -35.76 0.61
C ARG A 371 -47.59 -36.99 0.11
N LYS A 372 -46.53 -36.74 -0.65
CA LYS A 372 -45.73 -37.76 -1.35
C LYS A 372 -44.32 -37.86 -0.76
N PRO A 373 -43.58 -38.95 -1.05
CA PRO A 373 -42.14 -38.99 -0.82
C PRO A 373 -41.46 -37.83 -1.54
N GLY A 374 -40.32 -37.40 -1.01
CA GLY A 374 -39.50 -36.41 -1.69
C GLY A 374 -39.00 -36.95 -3.03
N GLN A 375 -38.74 -36.05 -3.97
CA GLN A 375 -38.09 -36.42 -5.22
C GLN A 375 -36.58 -36.64 -4.99
N PRO A 376 -35.94 -37.55 -5.73
CA PRO A 376 -34.48 -37.61 -5.77
C PRO A 376 -33.90 -36.27 -6.25
N GLY A 377 -32.73 -35.90 -5.71
CA GLY A 377 -31.97 -34.76 -6.22
C GLY A 377 -31.45 -35.02 -7.63
N GLY A 378 -31.14 -33.96 -8.37
CA GLY A 378 -30.50 -34.09 -9.68
C GLY A 378 -29.03 -34.54 -9.57
N PRO A 379 -28.45 -35.20 -10.58
CA PRO A 379 -27.01 -35.41 -10.63
C PRO A 379 -26.28 -34.07 -10.76
N GLY A 380 -25.04 -34.02 -10.28
CA GLY A 380 -24.17 -32.87 -10.49
C GLY A 380 -23.85 -32.66 -11.98
N ALA A 381 -23.47 -31.44 -12.36
CA ALA A 381 -23.02 -31.19 -13.72
C ALA A 381 -21.63 -31.78 -13.98
N PRO A 382 -21.35 -32.27 -15.21
CA PRO A 382 -20.03 -32.77 -15.58
C PRO A 382 -18.98 -31.65 -15.56
N GLY A 383 -17.75 -32.01 -15.20
CA GLY A 383 -16.60 -31.12 -15.35
C GLY A 383 -16.12 -31.06 -16.80
N TYR A 384 -15.24 -30.11 -17.11
CA TYR A 384 -14.62 -30.00 -18.43
C TYR A 384 -13.25 -30.67 -18.46
N GLN A 385 -12.85 -31.20 -19.62
CA GLN A 385 -11.45 -31.56 -19.84
C GLN A 385 -10.62 -30.27 -19.71
N GLY A 386 -9.47 -30.36 -19.05
CA GLY A 386 -8.54 -29.24 -18.97
C GLY A 386 -8.12 -28.78 -20.37
N PRO A 387 -7.76 -27.49 -20.55
CA PRO A 387 -7.21 -27.04 -21.82
C PRO A 387 -5.84 -27.67 -22.07
N TYR A 388 -5.47 -27.82 -23.35
CA TYR A 388 -4.09 -28.09 -23.73
C TYR A 388 -3.19 -26.95 -23.28
N GLY A 389 -1.94 -27.26 -22.96
CA GLY A 389 -0.90 -26.24 -22.82
C GLY A 389 -0.58 -25.58 -24.16
N TRP A 390 0.32 -24.62 -24.13
CA TRP A 390 0.83 -23.98 -25.35
C TRP A 390 2.07 -24.71 -25.86
N PRO A 391 2.26 -24.88 -27.18
CA PRO A 391 3.52 -25.36 -27.71
C PRO A 391 4.64 -24.37 -27.38
N GLY A 392 5.84 -24.89 -27.14
CA GLY A 392 7.02 -24.08 -26.88
C GLY A 392 7.41 -23.25 -28.10
N SER A 393 7.91 -22.04 -27.84
CA SER A 393 8.39 -21.15 -28.90
C SER A 393 9.76 -21.57 -29.43
N VAL A 394 10.10 -21.06 -30.61
CA VAL A 394 11.48 -21.02 -31.11
C VAL A 394 12.05 -19.66 -30.77
N LEU A 395 13.29 -19.60 -30.26
CA LEU A 395 13.95 -18.32 -29.96
C LEU A 395 14.10 -17.48 -31.24
N PRO A 396 14.04 -16.14 -31.15
CA PRO A 396 14.49 -15.27 -32.23
C PRO A 396 15.95 -15.57 -32.57
N ASN A 397 16.25 -15.69 -33.87
CA ASN A 397 17.56 -16.07 -34.39
C ASN A 397 18.13 -17.32 -33.69
N PRO A 398 17.46 -18.47 -33.81
CA PRO A 398 17.81 -19.68 -33.05
C PRO A 398 19.07 -20.35 -33.58
N VAL A 399 19.48 -20.02 -34.80
CA VAL A 399 20.79 -20.32 -35.37
C VAL A 399 21.36 -19.02 -35.93
N SER A 400 22.57 -18.64 -35.52
CA SER A 400 23.22 -17.42 -35.99
C SER A 400 24.69 -17.65 -36.31
N PHE A 401 25.15 -17.05 -37.40
CA PHE A 401 26.53 -17.09 -37.86
C PHE A 401 27.06 -15.66 -37.95
N TYR A 402 28.14 -15.36 -37.23
CA TYR A 402 28.72 -14.03 -37.13
C TYR A 402 30.18 -14.05 -37.61
N ASP A 403 30.50 -13.14 -38.53
CA ASP A 403 31.87 -12.92 -38.99
C ASP A 403 32.70 -12.21 -37.91
N ILE A 404 33.94 -12.65 -37.71
CA ILE A 404 34.91 -12.04 -36.77
C ILE A 404 36.27 -11.87 -37.46
N HIS A 405 36.97 -10.76 -37.21
CA HIS A 405 38.33 -10.59 -37.72
C HIS A 405 39.34 -11.27 -36.77
N PRO A 406 40.33 -12.03 -37.29
CA PRO A 406 41.33 -12.71 -36.46
C PRO A 406 42.12 -11.81 -35.49
N ASP A 407 42.22 -10.51 -35.80
CA ASP A 407 42.94 -9.52 -35.00
C ASP A 407 42.08 -8.83 -33.93
N ASP A 408 40.74 -8.87 -34.05
CA ASP A 408 39.83 -8.23 -33.08
C ASP A 408 40.01 -8.83 -31.68
N PHE A 409 40.25 -10.14 -31.62
CA PHE A 409 40.55 -10.87 -30.40
C PHE A 409 41.85 -10.43 -29.73
N LYS A 410 42.88 -10.11 -30.52
CA LYS A 410 44.22 -9.75 -30.00
C LYS A 410 44.28 -8.29 -29.57
N ILE A 411 43.66 -7.38 -30.33
CA ILE A 411 43.66 -5.93 -30.06
C ILE A 411 42.83 -5.63 -28.81
N LYS A 412 41.66 -6.25 -28.66
CA LYS A 412 40.83 -6.08 -27.46
C LYS A 412 41.52 -6.51 -26.18
N MET A 413 42.57 -7.36 -26.22
CA MET A 413 43.34 -7.75 -25.02
C MET A 413 44.14 -6.60 -24.39
N LEU A 414 44.32 -5.47 -25.07
CA LEU A 414 45.19 -4.38 -24.64
C LEU A 414 44.46 -3.19 -23.97
N GLU A 415 43.14 -3.12 -24.03
CA GLU A 415 42.34 -2.02 -23.44
C GLU A 415 42.28 -2.06 -21.88
N PRO A 416 42.10 -0.90 -21.22
CA PRO A 416 41.84 -0.82 -19.77
C PRO A 416 40.59 -1.61 -19.41
N ALA A 417 40.56 -2.20 -18.21
CA ALA A 417 39.44 -3.02 -17.78
C ALA A 417 39.06 -2.75 -16.33
N ILE A 418 37.76 -2.55 -16.08
CA ILE A 418 37.17 -2.52 -14.74
C ILE A 418 36.79 -3.96 -14.38
N ALA A 419 37.34 -4.47 -13.28
CA ALA A 419 37.03 -5.78 -12.73
C ALA A 419 36.03 -5.71 -11.58
N HIS A 420 36.11 -4.69 -10.73
CA HIS A 420 35.24 -4.55 -9.57
C HIS A 420 35.01 -3.09 -9.18
N VAL A 421 33.84 -2.79 -8.62
CA VAL A 421 33.45 -1.46 -8.14
C VAL A 421 32.83 -1.61 -6.76
N ASN A 422 33.30 -0.83 -5.79
CA ASN A 422 32.82 -0.90 -4.41
C ASN A 422 32.88 0.47 -3.70
N PRO A 423 31.81 0.92 -3.03
CA PRO A 423 30.49 0.30 -2.95
C PRO A 423 29.66 0.47 -4.25
N LEU A 424 28.69 -0.43 -4.48
CA LEU A 424 27.78 -0.37 -5.63
C LEU A 424 26.60 0.59 -5.42
N TYR A 425 26.16 0.76 -4.18
CA TYR A 425 25.10 1.71 -3.79
C TYR A 425 25.72 2.90 -3.10
N VAL A 426 25.52 4.09 -3.67
CA VAL A 426 26.26 5.29 -3.31
C VAL A 426 25.35 6.51 -3.27
N LYS A 427 25.79 7.56 -2.60
CA LYS A 427 25.19 8.90 -2.62
C LYS A 427 26.14 9.88 -3.29
N THR A 428 25.63 11.03 -3.72
CA THR A 428 26.50 12.13 -4.17
C THR A 428 27.53 12.46 -3.08
N GLY A 429 28.80 12.60 -3.47
CA GLY A 429 29.92 12.85 -2.56
C GLY A 429 30.60 11.60 -2.00
N ASP A 430 30.00 10.40 -2.15
CA ASP A 430 30.66 9.16 -1.73
C ASP A 430 31.91 8.89 -2.56
N ARG A 431 32.89 8.23 -1.93
CA ARG A 431 34.12 7.77 -2.57
C ARG A 431 34.00 6.31 -2.97
N VAL A 432 34.20 6.02 -4.24
CA VAL A 432 34.08 4.69 -4.83
C VAL A 432 35.44 4.17 -5.25
N THR A 433 35.71 2.91 -4.96
CA THR A 433 36.92 2.20 -5.38
C THR A 433 36.63 1.33 -6.59
N VAL A 434 37.50 1.41 -7.59
CA VAL A 434 37.45 0.67 -8.84
C VAL A 434 38.72 -0.16 -8.95
N GLU A 435 38.57 -1.48 -8.89
CA GLU A 435 39.65 -2.42 -9.15
C GLU A 435 39.59 -2.86 -10.61
N GLY A 436 40.75 -3.05 -11.24
CA GLY A 436 40.83 -3.31 -12.67
C GLY A 436 42.21 -3.69 -13.13
N LYS A 437 42.48 -3.43 -14.41
CA LYS A 437 43.79 -3.62 -15.04
C LYS A 437 44.03 -2.55 -16.08
N ARG A 438 45.32 -2.21 -16.26
CA ARG A 438 45.82 -1.29 -17.28
C ARG A 438 45.26 0.13 -17.14
N PHE A 439 45.00 0.57 -15.91
CA PHE A 439 44.71 1.98 -15.66
C PHE A 439 45.98 2.82 -15.86
N ALA A 440 45.88 3.91 -16.62
CA ALA A 440 46.95 4.88 -16.70
C ALA A 440 46.75 5.96 -15.62
N MET A 441 47.85 6.57 -15.15
CA MET A 441 47.78 7.60 -14.08
C MET A 441 46.95 8.84 -14.46
N SER A 442 46.66 9.04 -15.75
CA SER A 442 45.81 10.12 -16.27
C SER A 442 44.34 9.73 -16.44
N ASP A 443 43.95 8.50 -16.13
CA ASP A 443 42.60 8.00 -16.39
C ASP A 443 41.53 8.79 -15.62
N LYS A 444 40.37 8.93 -16.26
CA LYS A 444 39.17 9.54 -15.67
C LYS A 444 38.04 8.53 -15.65
N ILE A 445 37.24 8.55 -14.60
CA ILE A 445 35.94 7.88 -14.60
C ILE A 445 34.89 8.77 -15.26
N ILE A 446 34.15 8.21 -16.20
CA ILE A 446 33.01 8.81 -16.87
C ILE A 446 31.75 8.13 -16.35
N ILE A 447 30.76 8.91 -15.88
CA ILE A 447 29.47 8.44 -15.40
C ILE A 447 28.38 9.02 -16.31
N ASP A 448 27.76 8.19 -17.15
CA ASP A 448 26.79 8.61 -18.18
C ASP A 448 27.26 9.83 -19.01
N GLY A 449 28.56 9.88 -19.31
CA GLY A 449 29.19 10.97 -20.07
C GLY A 449 29.78 12.10 -19.21
N VAL A 450 29.50 12.14 -17.91
CA VAL A 450 30.02 13.16 -16.99
C VAL A 450 31.32 12.70 -16.33
N GLU A 451 32.36 13.52 -16.40
CA GLU A 451 33.64 13.23 -15.75
C GLU A 451 33.55 13.34 -14.22
N ALA A 452 33.99 12.29 -13.52
CA ALA A 452 34.14 12.25 -12.08
C ALA A 452 35.57 12.56 -11.65
N ALA A 453 35.71 13.25 -10.51
CA ALA A 453 37.01 13.49 -9.90
C ALA A 453 37.67 12.15 -9.52
N THR A 454 38.82 11.86 -10.11
CA THR A 454 39.47 10.55 -10.08
C THR A 454 40.86 10.63 -9.45
N THR A 455 41.25 9.63 -8.67
CA THR A 455 42.60 9.40 -8.14
C THR A 455 43.04 7.99 -8.53
N VAL A 456 43.99 7.87 -9.46
CA VAL A 456 44.57 6.57 -9.86
C VAL A 456 45.69 6.22 -8.89
N ILE A 457 45.64 5.03 -8.30
CA ILE A 457 46.59 4.57 -7.28
C ILE A 457 47.62 3.62 -7.91
N SER A 458 47.16 2.73 -8.80
CA SER A 458 48.01 1.82 -9.56
C SER A 458 47.34 1.50 -10.92
N ASP A 459 48.03 0.72 -11.74
CA ASP A 459 47.47 0.13 -12.96
C ASP A 459 46.30 -0.83 -12.72
N THR A 460 45.99 -1.12 -11.46
CA THR A 460 44.98 -2.08 -11.00
C THR A 460 43.96 -1.47 -10.04
N LEU A 461 44.15 -0.21 -9.63
CA LEU A 461 43.33 0.44 -8.61
C LEU A 461 43.15 1.93 -8.88
N LEU A 462 41.89 2.36 -8.88
CA LEU A 462 41.46 3.73 -9.10
C LEU A 462 40.36 4.07 -8.07
N GLN A 463 40.24 5.33 -7.69
CA GLN A 463 39.11 5.83 -6.90
C GLN A 463 38.48 7.05 -7.56
N PHE A 464 37.17 7.24 -7.38
CA PHE A 464 36.48 8.46 -7.80
C PHE A 464 35.47 8.94 -6.76
N THR A 465 35.10 10.22 -6.83
CA THR A 465 34.02 10.81 -6.01
C THR A 465 32.77 10.98 -6.86
N VAL A 466 31.62 10.53 -6.37
CA VAL A 466 30.34 10.61 -7.09
C VAL A 466 29.92 12.10 -7.23
N PRO A 467 29.82 12.65 -8.45
CA PRO A 467 29.39 14.03 -8.65
C PRO A 467 27.87 14.19 -8.47
N ALA A 468 27.39 15.44 -8.49
CA ALA A 468 25.96 15.73 -8.45
C ALA A 468 25.30 15.31 -9.77
N LEU A 469 24.53 14.23 -9.73
CA LEU A 469 23.84 13.61 -10.86
C LEU A 469 22.45 13.15 -10.43
N TYR A 470 21.54 12.94 -11.38
CA TYR A 470 20.26 12.25 -11.16
C TYR A 470 20.50 10.84 -10.61
N GLY A 471 19.60 10.35 -9.74
CA GLY A 471 19.70 9.04 -9.10
C GLY A 471 19.31 7.84 -9.96
N GLY A 472 19.46 6.64 -9.41
CA GLY A 472 19.20 5.38 -10.10
C GLY A 472 20.47 4.71 -10.64
N SER A 473 20.31 3.74 -11.52
CA SER A 473 21.42 3.02 -12.15
C SER A 473 22.19 3.94 -13.11
N ARG A 474 23.50 4.02 -12.94
CA ARG A 474 24.43 4.82 -13.77
C ARG A 474 25.56 3.97 -14.31
N THR A 475 25.92 4.19 -15.57
CA THR A 475 27.03 3.48 -16.22
C THR A 475 28.32 4.22 -15.96
N ILE A 476 29.37 3.47 -15.58
CA ILE A 476 30.72 4.01 -15.39
C ILE A 476 31.73 3.35 -16.34
N GLN A 477 32.69 4.13 -16.82
CA GLN A 477 33.84 3.67 -17.62
C GLN A 477 35.10 4.43 -17.23
N ALA A 478 36.25 3.77 -17.25
CA ALA A 478 37.55 4.44 -17.23
C ALA A 478 37.89 4.88 -18.65
N ARG A 479 38.34 6.12 -18.81
CA ARG A 479 38.78 6.68 -20.07
C ARG A 479 40.24 7.10 -19.98
N GLN A 480 41.06 6.55 -20.86
CA GLN A 480 42.46 6.92 -21.05
C GLN A 480 42.60 8.26 -21.81
N ALA A 481 43.80 8.83 -21.82
CA ALA A 481 44.08 10.13 -22.43
C ALA A 481 43.87 10.14 -23.97
N ASP A 482 44.00 8.99 -24.61
CA ASP A 482 43.74 8.77 -26.05
C ASP A 482 42.26 8.52 -26.37
N SER A 483 41.37 8.67 -25.38
CA SER A 483 39.93 8.35 -25.45
C SER A 483 39.59 6.86 -25.51
N THR A 484 40.56 5.95 -25.32
CA THR A 484 40.27 4.53 -25.14
C THR A 484 39.43 4.34 -23.87
N LEU A 485 38.30 3.64 -24.02
CA LEU A 485 37.36 3.36 -22.94
C LEU A 485 37.55 1.93 -22.44
N SER A 486 37.40 1.74 -21.13
CA SER A 486 37.28 0.40 -20.56
C SER A 486 35.94 -0.25 -20.89
N ASN A 487 35.78 -1.52 -20.50
CA ASN A 487 34.45 -2.10 -20.34
C ASN A 487 33.58 -1.24 -19.39
N ARG A 488 32.26 -1.35 -19.56
CA ARG A 488 31.27 -0.69 -18.71
C ARG A 488 31.14 -1.42 -17.36
N ALA A 489 30.97 -0.64 -16.30
CA ALA A 489 30.46 -1.09 -15.01
C ALA A 489 29.29 -0.20 -14.60
N SER A 490 28.64 -0.49 -13.47
CA SER A 490 27.51 0.30 -13.00
C SER A 490 27.56 0.55 -11.50
N ILE A 491 27.02 1.68 -11.10
CA ILE A 491 26.72 2.04 -9.71
C ILE A 491 25.26 2.47 -9.62
N TYR A 492 24.67 2.37 -8.44
CA TYR A 492 23.32 2.82 -8.17
C TYR A 492 23.36 4.01 -7.21
N ILE A 493 22.91 5.18 -7.67
CA ILE A 493 22.95 6.42 -6.87
C ILE A 493 21.61 6.62 -6.13
N LEU A 494 21.65 6.58 -4.81
CA LEU A 494 20.49 6.70 -3.92
C LEU A 494 20.05 8.16 -3.74
N PRO A 495 18.73 8.44 -3.67
CA PRO A 495 18.23 9.77 -3.37
C PRO A 495 18.47 10.15 -1.90
N GLN A 496 18.77 11.42 -1.66
CA GLN A 496 18.92 11.93 -0.30
C GLN A 496 18.16 13.25 -0.12
N ILE A 497 17.32 13.31 0.92
CA ILE A 497 16.67 14.53 1.38
C ILE A 497 17.58 15.20 2.40
N MET A 498 17.88 16.47 2.19
CA MET A 498 18.75 17.27 3.05
C MET A 498 17.98 18.36 3.79
N ASN A 499 17.07 19.05 3.10
CA ASN A 499 16.26 20.11 3.69
C ASN A 499 14.89 20.22 3.02
N ILE A 500 13.99 20.98 3.66
CA ILE A 500 12.66 21.29 3.18
C ILE A 500 12.41 22.79 3.37
N GLU A 501 11.77 23.41 2.39
CA GLU A 501 11.44 24.84 2.43
C GLU A 501 10.01 25.05 1.96
N GLN A 502 9.34 26.03 2.55
CA GLN A 502 8.01 26.48 2.19
C GLN A 502 7.96 27.99 2.35
N GLU A 503 7.23 28.67 1.48
CA GLU A 503 7.02 30.11 1.60
C GLU A 503 6.39 30.46 2.95
N GLY A 504 6.96 31.45 3.65
CA GLY A 504 6.49 31.87 4.98
C GLY A 504 6.99 31.01 6.15
N MET A 505 7.79 29.97 5.90
CA MET A 505 8.41 29.19 6.97
C MET A 505 9.44 30.04 7.75
N GLU A 506 9.32 30.07 9.07
CA GLU A 506 10.27 30.77 9.94
C GLU A 506 11.65 30.09 9.99
N ALA A 507 12.67 30.87 10.37
CA ALA A 507 14.01 30.35 10.55
C ALA A 507 14.04 29.32 11.69
N ARG A 508 14.26 28.06 11.31
CA ARG A 508 14.26 26.89 12.20
C ARG A 508 15.34 26.96 13.27
N LYS A 509 14.99 26.71 14.53
CA LYS A 509 15.96 26.37 15.59
C LYS A 509 16.48 24.93 15.38
N PRO A 510 17.76 24.64 15.66
CA PRO A 510 18.36 23.33 15.36
C PRO A 510 17.60 22.11 15.92
N ASP A 511 16.94 22.26 17.06
CA ASP A 511 16.32 21.16 17.82
C ASP A 511 14.81 20.99 17.56
N GLU A 512 14.18 21.85 16.74
CA GLU A 512 12.74 21.76 16.43
C GLU A 512 12.53 21.07 15.09
N LEU A 513 11.43 20.33 14.87
CA LEU A 513 11.13 19.75 13.56
C LEU A 513 10.72 20.85 12.56
N PRO A 514 10.94 20.67 11.24
CA PRO A 514 10.38 21.57 10.23
C PRO A 514 8.85 21.56 10.31
N ARG A 515 8.24 22.74 10.44
CA ARG A 515 6.79 22.89 10.47
C ARG A 515 6.28 23.31 9.10
N ILE A 516 5.34 22.56 8.55
CA ILE A 516 4.84 22.71 7.17
C ILE A 516 3.34 22.95 7.21
N LYS A 517 2.89 23.98 6.50
CA LYS A 517 1.48 24.27 6.28
C LYS A 517 0.89 23.40 5.16
N PRO A 518 -0.10 22.53 5.45
CA PRO A 518 -0.86 21.84 4.41
C PRO A 518 -1.54 22.80 3.42
N GLY A 519 -1.71 22.36 2.18
CA GLY A 519 -2.32 23.10 1.07
C GLY A 519 -1.35 24.01 0.30
N MET A 520 -0.13 24.22 0.81
CA MET A 520 0.88 25.08 0.20
C MET A 520 1.94 24.27 -0.55
N LYS A 521 2.60 24.91 -1.53
CA LYS A 521 3.74 24.34 -2.22
C LYS A 521 4.96 24.23 -1.32
N VAL A 522 5.72 23.17 -1.50
CA VAL A 522 6.91 22.83 -0.72
C VAL A 522 8.04 22.49 -1.69
N THR A 523 9.25 22.93 -1.36
CA THR A 523 10.48 22.61 -2.06
C THR A 523 11.36 21.70 -1.19
N LEU A 524 11.61 20.47 -1.64
CA LEU A 524 12.61 19.59 -1.07
C LEU A 524 13.97 19.89 -1.70
N LYS A 525 14.98 20.04 -0.84
CA LYS A 525 16.38 20.15 -1.22
C LYS A 525 17.11 18.87 -0.87
N GLY A 526 17.90 18.37 -1.80
CA GLY A 526 18.56 17.09 -1.64
C GLY A 526 19.57 16.79 -2.74
N SER A 527 19.78 15.51 -2.99
CA SER A 527 20.64 15.02 -4.06
C SER A 527 20.05 13.79 -4.72
N SER A 528 20.44 13.62 -5.98
CA SER A 528 20.11 12.49 -6.83
C SER A 528 18.63 12.20 -7.00
N PHE A 529 17.76 13.20 -6.97
CA PHE A 529 16.36 13.00 -7.39
C PHE A 529 16.30 12.60 -8.86
N GLU A 530 15.48 11.60 -9.22
CA GLU A 530 15.25 11.18 -10.60
C GLU A 530 13.99 11.82 -11.19
N GLU A 531 13.88 11.88 -12.51
CA GLU A 531 12.62 12.25 -13.16
C GLU A 531 11.53 11.21 -12.88
N GLY A 532 10.34 11.66 -12.52
CA GLY A 532 9.22 10.76 -12.16
C GLY A 532 9.26 10.25 -10.71
N ALA A 533 10.16 10.76 -9.87
CA ALA A 533 10.15 10.47 -8.43
C ALA A 533 8.83 10.90 -7.78
N ILE A 534 8.38 10.12 -6.79
CA ILE A 534 7.16 10.35 -6.02
C ILE A 534 7.55 10.79 -4.61
N VAL A 535 6.86 11.81 -4.07
CA VAL A 535 6.99 12.21 -2.67
C VAL A 535 5.92 11.51 -1.85
N LEU A 536 6.34 10.87 -0.76
CA LEU A 536 5.47 10.15 0.17
C LEU A 536 5.47 10.86 1.52
N VAL A 537 4.29 11.12 2.09
CA VAL A 537 4.12 11.58 3.48
C VAL A 537 3.24 10.59 4.22
N ASN A 538 3.75 9.96 5.28
CA ASN A 538 3.16 8.76 5.90
C ASN A 538 2.74 7.70 4.87
N ASP A 539 3.58 7.50 3.85
CA ASP A 539 3.35 6.57 2.73
C ASP A 539 2.19 6.96 1.78
N PHE A 540 1.55 8.13 1.94
CA PHE A 540 0.61 8.70 0.97
C PHE A 540 1.34 9.51 -0.09
N GLU A 541 0.95 9.33 -1.36
CA GLU A 541 1.53 10.07 -2.49
C GLU A 541 1.06 11.52 -2.48
N MET A 542 2.01 12.45 -2.52
CA MET A 542 1.71 13.87 -2.61
C MET A 542 1.39 14.28 -4.05
N PRO A 543 0.45 15.22 -4.25
CA PRO A 543 0.12 15.73 -5.58
C PRO A 543 1.13 16.77 -6.07
N ASP A 544 1.02 17.09 -7.37
CA ASP A 544 1.79 18.13 -8.07
C ASP A 544 3.32 17.98 -7.95
N VAL A 545 3.81 16.76 -7.77
CA VAL A 545 5.23 16.48 -7.66
C VAL A 545 5.93 16.80 -8.98
N ARG A 546 6.90 17.70 -8.92
CA ARG A 546 7.72 18.15 -10.04
C ARG A 546 9.19 18.16 -9.63
N VAL A 547 9.98 17.33 -10.29
CA VAL A 547 11.44 17.32 -10.14
C VAL A 547 12.00 18.46 -10.99
N ILE A 548 12.65 19.43 -10.34
CA ILE A 548 13.20 20.62 -11.01
C ILE A 548 14.61 20.33 -11.55
N ASN A 549 15.40 19.61 -10.75
CA ASN A 549 16.71 19.09 -11.10
C ASN A 549 17.08 17.97 -10.11
N SER A 550 18.26 17.38 -10.24
CA SER A 550 18.74 16.32 -9.36
C SER A 550 18.85 16.71 -7.88
N ALA A 551 18.69 17.99 -7.51
CA ALA A 551 18.78 18.48 -6.14
C ALA A 551 17.49 19.12 -5.60
N HIS A 552 16.45 19.31 -6.42
CA HIS A 552 15.23 20.01 -6.03
C HIS A 552 13.96 19.32 -6.55
N ILE A 553 12.99 19.10 -5.65
CA ILE A 553 11.63 18.68 -5.97
C ILE A 553 10.65 19.73 -5.42
N GLU A 554 9.67 20.12 -6.21
CA GLU A 554 8.50 20.87 -5.75
C GLU A 554 7.28 19.94 -5.66
N PHE A 555 6.41 20.13 -4.67
CA PHE A 555 5.13 19.41 -4.55
C PHE A 555 4.13 20.19 -3.70
N THR A 556 2.85 19.81 -3.71
CA THR A 556 1.83 20.40 -2.84
C THR A 556 1.66 19.52 -1.59
N MET A 557 1.86 20.08 -0.39
CA MET A 557 1.66 19.32 0.86
C MET A 557 0.17 19.08 1.10
N VAL A 558 -0.24 17.84 1.28
CA VAL A 558 -1.60 17.48 1.71
C VAL A 558 -1.51 16.67 2.99
N ARG A 559 -2.36 16.98 3.96
CA ARG A 559 -2.43 16.24 5.22
C ARG A 559 -2.89 14.80 4.95
N PRO A 560 -2.09 13.78 5.29
CA PRO A 560 -2.52 12.38 5.19
C PRO A 560 -3.75 12.09 6.05
N SER A 561 -4.56 11.11 5.64
CA SER A 561 -5.77 10.74 6.38
C SER A 561 -5.48 9.96 7.67
N ASP A 562 -4.34 9.28 7.73
CA ASP A 562 -3.89 8.44 8.87
C ASP A 562 -3.05 9.21 9.90
N THR A 563 -2.83 10.50 9.69
CA THR A 563 -2.06 11.35 10.58
C THR A 563 -2.65 11.33 11.99
N GLU A 564 -1.80 10.99 12.97
CA GLU A 564 -2.15 10.98 14.38
C GLU A 564 -2.59 12.38 14.83
N ILE A 565 -3.66 12.39 15.62
CA ILE A 565 -4.26 13.62 16.11
C ILE A 565 -3.34 14.27 17.15
N ASN A 566 -2.89 15.49 16.86
CA ASN A 566 -2.13 16.29 17.81
C ASN A 566 -2.35 17.79 17.55
N ALA A 567 -3.06 18.46 18.46
CA ALA A 567 -3.42 19.87 18.31
C ALA A 567 -2.19 20.81 18.30
N SER A 568 -1.09 20.42 18.94
CA SER A 568 0.14 21.22 18.97
C SER A 568 0.96 21.14 17.67
N GLY A 569 0.67 20.18 16.81
CA GLY A 569 1.39 19.92 15.56
C GLY A 569 1.41 18.42 15.27
N GLU A 570 1.05 18.03 14.05
CA GLU A 570 0.92 16.62 13.72
C GLU A 570 2.22 16.08 13.13
N SER A 571 2.88 15.15 13.82
CA SER A 571 4.12 14.57 13.34
C SER A 571 3.87 13.61 12.17
N VAL A 572 4.62 13.79 11.09
CA VAL A 572 4.58 12.92 9.91
C VAL A 572 5.99 12.64 9.40
N THR A 573 6.10 11.61 8.57
CA THR A 573 7.37 11.20 7.95
C THR A 573 7.31 11.39 6.44
N LEU A 574 8.36 11.97 5.87
CA LEU A 574 8.50 12.23 4.44
C LEU A 574 9.63 11.38 3.84
N LYS A 575 9.36 10.77 2.68
CA LYS A 575 10.33 10.04 1.86
C LYS A 575 10.14 10.39 0.38
N VAL A 576 11.17 10.16 -0.43
CA VAL A 576 11.09 10.17 -1.89
C VAL A 576 11.26 8.74 -2.39
N ARG A 577 10.43 8.32 -3.33
CA ARG A 577 10.42 7.00 -3.95
C ARG A 577 10.69 7.10 -5.44
N PHE A 578 11.63 6.30 -5.94
CA PHE A 578 11.88 6.15 -7.37
C PHE A 578 10.89 5.20 -8.04
N SER A 579 10.86 5.24 -9.36
CA SER A 579 10.05 4.40 -10.25
C SER A 579 10.31 2.90 -10.06
N ASP A 580 11.53 2.51 -9.69
CA ASP A 580 11.90 1.12 -9.39
C ASP A 580 11.60 0.69 -7.93
N GLY A 581 11.05 1.60 -7.11
CA GLY A 581 10.71 1.36 -5.72
C GLY A 581 11.78 1.77 -4.70
N THR A 582 12.95 2.26 -5.14
CA THR A 582 14.01 2.71 -4.23
C THR A 582 13.58 3.91 -3.39
N MET A 583 13.92 3.90 -2.10
CA MET A 583 13.53 4.92 -1.13
C MET A 583 14.71 5.81 -0.72
N SER A 584 14.44 7.09 -0.46
CA SER A 584 15.37 7.99 0.21
C SER A 584 15.47 7.73 1.71
N ASN A 585 16.33 8.48 2.40
CA ASN A 585 16.20 8.65 3.85
C ASN A 585 14.84 9.25 4.22
N THR A 586 14.45 9.10 5.48
CA THR A 586 13.24 9.70 6.05
C THR A 586 13.56 11.07 6.62
N LEU A 587 12.69 12.05 6.37
CA LEU A 587 12.67 13.35 7.03
C LEU A 587 11.43 13.43 7.92
N GLN A 588 11.61 13.71 9.21
CA GLN A 588 10.49 13.99 10.12
C GLN A 588 10.09 15.46 10.01
N LEU A 589 8.80 15.72 10.07
CA LEU A 589 8.23 17.07 10.04
C LEU A 589 6.94 17.14 10.86
N GLU A 590 6.53 18.35 11.21
CA GLU A 590 5.25 18.63 11.86
C GLU A 590 4.34 19.37 10.89
N LEU A 591 3.09 18.93 10.75
CA LEU A 591 2.08 19.68 10.02
C LEU A 591 1.50 20.76 10.94
N GLU A 592 1.32 21.95 10.38
CA GLU A 592 0.57 23.00 11.06
C GLU A 592 -0.87 22.57 11.28
N THR A 593 -1.38 22.99 12.43
CA THR A 593 -2.74 22.75 12.93
C THR A 593 -3.35 24.08 13.29
N PHE A 594 -4.68 24.11 13.43
CA PHE A 594 -5.40 25.24 14.00
C PHE A 594 -6.01 24.83 15.34
N HIS A 595 -5.56 25.39 16.45
CA HIS A 595 -6.04 25.05 17.79
C HIS A 595 -6.88 26.18 18.39
N MET A 596 -8.15 25.86 18.65
CA MET A 596 -9.10 26.72 19.32
C MET A 596 -9.31 26.27 20.77
N LEU A 597 -9.20 27.20 21.71
CA LEU A 597 -9.50 26.99 23.13
C LEU A 597 -10.78 27.74 23.49
N VAL A 598 -11.69 27.07 24.21
CA VAL A 598 -12.93 27.65 24.71
C VAL A 598 -12.87 27.64 26.24
N ILE A 599 -12.82 28.83 26.85
CA ILE A 599 -12.87 29.04 28.30
C ILE A 599 -14.02 30.00 28.61
N GLY A 600 -14.65 29.89 29.77
CA GLY A 600 -15.80 30.73 30.07
C GLY A 600 -16.85 30.01 30.89
N ASP A 601 -18.06 30.55 30.81
CA ASP A 601 -19.21 30.11 31.57
C ASP A 601 -20.21 29.27 30.73
N SER A 602 -21.46 29.20 31.20
CA SER A 602 -22.54 28.43 30.60
C SER A 602 -22.88 28.88 29.16
N VAL A 603 -22.64 30.14 28.81
CA VAL A 603 -22.86 30.64 27.45
C VAL A 603 -21.79 30.03 26.53
N SER A 604 -20.50 30.18 26.87
CA SER A 604 -19.39 29.57 26.13
C SER A 604 -19.43 28.05 26.12
N TRP A 605 -19.94 27.41 27.17
CA TRP A 605 -20.19 25.97 27.20
C TRP A 605 -21.33 25.54 26.25
N GLY A 606 -22.32 26.40 26.03
CA GLY A 606 -23.52 26.07 25.25
C GLY A 606 -24.52 25.21 26.02
N GLN A 607 -24.87 25.64 27.24
CA GLN A 607 -25.80 24.93 28.13
C GLN A 607 -27.10 24.50 27.42
N GLY A 608 -27.47 23.23 27.57
CA GLY A 608 -28.73 22.70 27.02
C GLY A 608 -28.66 22.32 25.54
N MET A 609 -27.49 22.39 24.89
CA MET A 609 -27.33 22.05 23.48
C MET A 609 -26.50 20.79 23.27
N GLN A 610 -26.78 20.07 22.17
CA GLN A 610 -25.90 19.01 21.74
C GLN A 610 -24.59 19.58 21.18
N GLU A 611 -23.51 18.81 21.26
CA GLU A 611 -22.16 19.29 20.94
C GLU A 611 -22.04 19.97 19.57
N HIS A 612 -22.72 19.44 18.55
CA HIS A 612 -22.67 19.96 17.18
C HIS A 612 -23.46 21.26 16.97
N GLU A 613 -24.33 21.64 17.90
CA GLU A 613 -25.17 22.85 17.83
C GLU A 613 -24.52 24.05 18.52
N LYS A 614 -23.51 23.81 19.38
CA LYS A 614 -22.83 24.84 20.17
C LYS A 614 -22.06 25.79 19.25
N PHE A 615 -22.04 27.08 19.59
CA PHE A 615 -21.47 28.09 18.70
C PHE A 615 -19.98 27.84 18.41
N TYR A 616 -19.21 27.34 19.39
CA TYR A 616 -17.81 27.04 19.18
C TYR A 616 -17.62 25.86 18.21
N SER A 617 -18.54 24.90 18.16
CA SER A 617 -18.51 23.80 17.19
C SER A 617 -18.82 24.31 15.78
N LEU A 618 -19.78 25.23 15.65
CA LEU A 618 -20.09 25.90 14.38
C LEU A 618 -18.89 26.72 13.88
N VAL A 619 -18.21 27.45 14.77
CA VAL A 619 -16.99 28.21 14.48
C VAL A 619 -15.85 27.26 14.07
N GLY A 620 -15.63 26.17 14.81
CA GLY A 620 -14.62 25.16 14.48
C GLY A 620 -14.86 24.52 13.11
N ALA A 621 -16.11 24.19 12.79
CA ALA A 621 -16.49 23.65 11.48
C ALA A 621 -16.23 24.65 10.34
N ALA A 622 -16.53 25.94 10.55
CA ALA A 622 -16.24 26.99 9.58
C ALA A 622 -14.73 27.20 9.39
N ILE A 623 -13.95 27.17 10.46
CA ILE A 623 -12.47 27.22 10.39
C ILE A 623 -11.93 26.03 9.61
N GLN A 624 -12.42 24.81 9.88
CA GLN A 624 -12.03 23.61 9.16
C GLN A 624 -12.36 23.72 7.66
N ALA A 625 -13.53 24.26 7.33
CA ALA A 625 -13.94 24.47 5.93
C ALA A 625 -13.07 25.52 5.22
N ASN A 626 -12.72 26.61 5.89
CA ASN A 626 -11.91 27.69 5.32
C ASN A 626 -10.41 27.35 5.21
N ASN A 627 -9.89 26.54 6.14
CA ASN A 627 -8.47 26.18 6.19
C ASN A 627 -8.14 24.89 5.40
N GLY A 628 -9.14 24.25 4.78
CA GLY A 628 -8.98 23.13 3.85
C GLY A 628 -8.21 21.95 4.46
N ASN A 629 -6.97 21.77 4.03
CA ASN A 629 -6.11 20.62 4.39
C ASN A 629 -5.47 20.74 5.79
N ILE A 630 -5.65 21.86 6.50
CA ILE A 630 -5.18 22.05 7.87
C ILE A 630 -6.22 21.46 8.82
N LYS A 631 -5.78 20.70 9.82
CA LYS A 631 -6.70 20.14 10.82
C LYS A 631 -7.01 21.17 11.91
N GLN A 632 -8.30 21.35 12.17
CA GLN A 632 -8.79 22.15 13.28
C GLN A 632 -9.06 21.28 14.52
N TYR A 633 -8.67 21.80 15.69
CA TYR A 633 -8.84 21.20 17.00
C TYR A 633 -9.52 22.16 17.96
N THR A 634 -10.43 21.64 18.78
CA THR A 634 -11.13 22.41 19.81
C THR A 634 -10.90 21.78 21.17
N SER A 635 -10.37 22.54 22.12
CA SER A 635 -10.33 22.18 23.54
C SER A 635 -11.35 23.03 24.30
N VAL A 636 -12.26 22.41 25.03
CA VAL A 636 -13.33 23.09 25.77
C VAL A 636 -13.10 22.90 27.26
N LEU A 637 -12.89 23.99 27.97
CA LEU A 637 -12.79 24.05 29.43
C LEU A 637 -13.89 24.91 30.07
N ALA A 638 -14.64 25.66 29.24
CA ALA A 638 -15.85 26.36 29.68
C ALA A 638 -16.86 25.39 30.29
N HIS A 639 -17.63 25.85 31.28
CA HIS A 639 -18.72 25.07 31.85
C HIS A 639 -19.75 25.96 32.53
N SER A 640 -20.89 25.37 32.85
CA SER A 640 -21.98 26.07 33.49
C SER A 640 -21.67 26.59 34.89
N GLY A 641 -22.13 27.80 35.18
CA GLY A 641 -22.00 28.44 36.50
C GLY A 641 -20.62 29.02 36.82
N ALA A 642 -19.64 28.88 35.92
CA ALA A 642 -18.28 29.35 36.17
C ALA A 642 -18.27 30.87 36.40
N THR A 643 -17.66 31.30 37.50
CA THR A 643 -17.37 32.71 37.76
C THR A 643 -15.98 33.05 37.23
N ILE A 644 -15.65 34.33 37.07
CA ILE A 644 -14.27 34.73 36.74
C ILE A 644 -13.32 34.24 37.84
N GLY A 645 -13.75 34.28 39.11
CA GLY A 645 -12.98 33.80 40.25
C GLY A 645 -11.98 34.82 40.79
N ASP A 646 -12.27 36.11 40.62
CA ASP A 646 -11.41 37.18 41.11
C ASP A 646 -11.30 37.17 42.64
N GLY A 647 -10.14 36.77 43.15
CA GLY A 647 -9.88 36.62 44.58
C GLY A 647 -10.34 35.28 45.18
N ASP A 648 -10.81 34.34 44.35
CA ASP A 648 -11.13 32.98 44.77
C ASP A 648 -9.94 32.04 44.55
N PHE A 649 -9.55 31.34 45.62
CA PHE A 649 -8.42 30.40 45.64
C PHE A 649 -8.86 28.96 45.95
N ASN A 650 -10.16 28.70 46.09
CA ASN A 650 -10.68 27.36 46.34
C ASN A 650 -10.55 26.51 45.07
N ILE A 651 -10.05 25.28 45.21
CA ILE A 651 -9.94 24.34 44.10
C ILE A 651 -10.88 23.18 44.38
N VAL A 652 -11.89 23.03 43.52
CA VAL A 652 -12.83 21.91 43.54
C VAL A 652 -12.67 21.16 42.22
N ALA A 653 -12.80 19.83 42.28
CA ALA A 653 -12.71 19.00 41.08
C ALA A 653 -13.81 19.35 40.08
N PRO A 654 -13.50 19.38 38.77
CA PRO A 654 -14.51 19.64 37.75
C PRO A 654 -15.58 18.53 37.74
N VAL A 655 -16.82 18.93 37.51
CA VAL A 655 -17.97 18.06 37.25
C VAL A 655 -18.37 18.17 35.77
N SER A 656 -19.43 17.47 35.36
CA SER A 656 -20.00 17.61 34.01
C SER A 656 -20.27 19.08 33.68
N GLY A 657 -19.92 19.51 32.46
CA GLY A 657 -20.03 20.92 32.05
C GLY A 657 -21.45 21.48 32.05
N GLU A 658 -22.46 20.60 32.03
CA GLU A 658 -23.89 20.96 32.11
C GLU A 658 -24.36 21.30 33.54
N VAL A 659 -23.56 21.00 34.57
CA VAL A 659 -23.90 21.23 35.99
C VAL A 659 -23.46 22.63 36.40
N PRO A 660 -24.38 23.52 36.83
CA PRO A 660 -24.02 24.86 37.27
C PRO A 660 -23.19 24.82 38.57
N THR A 661 -21.92 25.21 38.48
CA THR A 661 -21.01 25.34 39.62
C THR A 661 -19.99 26.44 39.35
N SER A 662 -19.50 27.11 40.40
CA SER A 662 -18.46 28.14 40.26
C SER A 662 -17.09 27.57 39.91
N TYR A 663 -16.87 26.27 40.09
CA TYR A 663 -15.56 25.64 39.96
C TYR A 663 -15.49 24.60 38.84
N PRO A 664 -14.38 24.58 38.06
CA PRO A 664 -13.27 25.52 38.09
C PRO A 664 -13.64 26.95 37.64
N THR A 665 -13.17 27.99 38.34
CA THR A 665 -13.38 29.37 37.89
C THR A 665 -12.71 29.60 36.53
N ILE A 666 -13.10 30.62 35.77
CA ILE A 666 -12.51 30.87 34.44
C ILE A 666 -10.99 31.15 34.56
N LEU A 667 -10.55 31.81 35.63
CA LEU A 667 -9.13 31.95 35.95
C LEU A 667 -8.44 30.60 36.18
N GLN A 668 -9.12 29.60 36.76
CA GLN A 668 -8.59 28.25 36.95
C GLN A 668 -8.63 27.43 35.66
N GLN A 669 -9.63 27.62 34.80
CA GLN A 669 -9.67 27.00 33.46
C GLN A 669 -8.42 27.37 32.65
N CYS A 670 -7.96 28.62 32.74
CA CYS A 670 -6.67 29.03 32.15
C CYS A 670 -5.47 28.20 32.63
N ASP A 671 -5.48 27.73 33.88
CA ASP A 671 -4.40 26.93 34.47
C ASP A 671 -4.53 25.44 34.13
N LEU A 672 -5.77 24.95 33.98
CA LEU A 672 -6.08 23.55 33.65
C LEU A 672 -5.64 23.15 32.24
N PHE A 673 -5.52 24.10 31.32
CA PHE A 673 -4.99 23.82 29.99
C PHE A 673 -3.51 23.42 30.07
N SER A 674 -3.25 22.13 29.81
CA SER A 674 -1.93 21.48 29.94
C SER A 674 -1.17 21.29 28.64
N GLU A 675 -1.76 21.62 27.49
CA GLU A 675 -1.12 21.50 26.16
C GLU A 675 -0.21 22.71 25.84
N ARG A 676 0.40 22.72 24.65
CA ARG A 676 1.31 23.80 24.21
C ARG A 676 0.57 25.12 23.99
N ARG A 677 0.62 26.00 24.99
CA ARG A 677 -0.03 27.33 24.97
C ARG A 677 0.43 28.22 23.82
N ASP A 678 1.68 28.09 23.40
CA ASP A 678 2.25 28.82 22.25
C ASP A 678 1.70 28.34 20.89
N LYS A 679 0.87 27.30 20.88
CA LYS A 679 0.24 26.71 19.69
C LYS A 679 -1.27 26.92 19.64
N VAL A 680 -1.86 27.66 20.58
CA VAL A 680 -3.27 28.05 20.52
C VAL A 680 -3.42 29.25 19.58
N ASP A 681 -4.23 29.11 18.53
CA ASP A 681 -4.44 30.17 17.53
C ASP A 681 -5.60 31.09 17.91
N LEU A 682 -6.65 30.51 18.51
CA LEU A 682 -7.90 31.22 18.83
C LEU A 682 -8.38 30.85 20.23
N ILE A 683 -8.77 31.87 21.00
CA ILE A 683 -9.45 31.72 22.28
C ILE A 683 -10.84 32.35 22.16
N LEU A 684 -11.88 31.55 22.39
CA LEU A 684 -13.23 32.04 22.60
C LEU A 684 -13.46 32.14 24.11
N LEU A 685 -13.91 33.29 24.59
CA LEU A 685 -14.24 33.47 25.99
C LEU A 685 -15.46 34.33 26.28
N ASP A 686 -16.02 34.14 27.45
CA ASP A 686 -16.87 35.09 28.17
C ASP A 686 -16.47 35.12 29.65
N GLY A 687 -17.33 35.67 30.50
CA GLY A 687 -17.15 35.73 31.94
C GLY A 687 -17.82 36.94 32.58
N GLY A 688 -18.21 36.82 33.85
CA GLY A 688 -18.78 37.90 34.65
C GLY A 688 -20.27 37.78 34.95
N MET A 689 -21.06 37.05 34.16
CA MET A 689 -22.51 36.96 34.40
C MET A 689 -22.84 36.15 35.66
N ASN A 690 -22.11 35.06 35.90
CA ASN A 690 -22.27 34.28 37.14
C ASN A 690 -21.69 34.99 38.37
N ASP A 691 -20.75 35.93 38.19
CA ASP A 691 -20.27 36.79 39.28
C ASP A 691 -21.31 37.85 39.69
N VAL A 692 -22.12 38.31 38.72
CA VAL A 692 -23.27 39.20 38.93
C VAL A 692 -24.46 38.45 39.57
N ASP A 693 -24.60 37.16 39.25
CA ASP A 693 -25.80 36.34 39.46
C ASP A 693 -27.02 36.88 38.69
N VAL A 694 -27.46 36.15 37.66
CA VAL A 694 -28.63 36.50 36.85
C VAL A 694 -29.90 36.71 37.68
N ARG A 695 -30.03 36.03 38.82
CA ARG A 695 -31.15 36.20 39.74
C ARG A 695 -31.18 37.60 40.33
N THR A 696 -30.03 38.21 40.57
CA THR A 696 -29.92 39.60 41.04
C THR A 696 -30.52 40.56 40.02
N VAL A 697 -30.31 40.32 38.72
CA VAL A 697 -30.85 41.16 37.62
C VAL A 697 -32.35 40.92 37.42
N MET A 698 -32.77 39.65 37.53
CA MET A 698 -34.14 39.21 37.29
C MET A 698 -35.09 39.41 38.49
N ASP A 699 -34.59 39.71 39.68
CA ASP A 699 -35.40 39.93 40.88
C ASP A 699 -35.80 41.40 41.03
N PRO A 700 -37.07 41.78 40.75
CA PRO A 700 -37.52 43.17 40.80
C PRO A 700 -37.52 43.78 42.20
N PHE A 701 -37.34 42.97 43.25
CA PHE A 701 -37.33 43.41 44.64
C PHE A 701 -35.91 43.54 45.21
N ASN A 702 -34.90 43.18 44.43
CA ASN A 702 -33.51 43.23 44.86
C ASN A 702 -32.96 44.67 44.80
N PRO A 703 -32.56 45.28 45.94
CA PRO A 703 -32.12 46.67 45.98
C PRO A 703 -30.66 46.86 45.51
N THR A 704 -29.99 45.81 45.02
CA THR A 704 -28.58 45.86 44.61
C THR A 704 -28.37 46.90 43.50
N ASN A 705 -27.35 47.73 43.70
CA ASN A 705 -26.92 48.69 42.69
C ASN A 705 -26.19 47.97 41.56
N LEU A 706 -26.88 47.79 40.43
CA LEU A 706 -26.35 47.09 39.26
C LEU A 706 -25.18 47.82 38.60
N ASP A 707 -25.08 49.16 38.68
CA ASP A 707 -23.96 49.91 38.07
C ASP A 707 -22.62 49.46 38.68
N VAL A 708 -22.55 49.41 40.00
CA VAL A 708 -21.34 49.01 40.74
C VAL A 708 -20.99 47.55 40.47
N LEU A 709 -22.02 46.69 40.39
CA LEU A 709 -21.84 45.26 40.19
C LEU A 709 -21.36 44.95 38.76
N PHE A 710 -21.97 45.59 37.75
CA PHE A 710 -21.60 45.44 36.34
C PHE A 710 -20.20 45.99 36.08
N GLU A 711 -19.85 47.18 36.61
CA GLU A 711 -18.49 47.71 36.49
C GLU A 711 -17.46 46.77 37.13
N LYS A 712 -17.74 46.27 38.34
CA LYS A 712 -16.82 45.35 39.04
C LYS A 712 -16.54 44.09 38.21
N HIS A 713 -17.58 43.42 37.70
CA HIS A 713 -17.40 42.11 37.11
C HIS A 713 -17.11 42.14 35.60
N PHE A 714 -17.82 42.97 34.81
CA PHE A 714 -17.60 43.08 33.37
C PHE A 714 -16.40 43.96 33.00
N ASN A 715 -15.91 44.83 33.89
CA ASN A 715 -14.69 45.61 33.66
C ASN A 715 -13.51 45.12 34.51
N GLN A 716 -13.60 45.21 35.84
CA GLN A 716 -12.43 45.02 36.70
C GLN A 716 -11.99 43.55 36.81
N SER A 717 -12.92 42.62 37.01
CA SER A 717 -12.62 41.19 37.03
C SER A 717 -12.26 40.67 35.64
N MET A 718 -12.98 41.10 34.59
CA MET A 718 -12.64 40.77 33.19
C MET A 718 -11.23 41.25 32.81
N TYR A 719 -10.79 42.42 33.30
CA TYR A 719 -9.42 42.90 33.08
C TYR A 719 -8.38 41.91 33.61
N LYS A 720 -8.60 41.34 34.80
CA LYS A 720 -7.71 40.35 35.39
C LYS A 720 -7.69 39.05 34.60
N LEU A 721 -8.85 38.63 34.07
CA LEU A 721 -8.93 37.47 33.19
C LEU A 721 -8.16 37.70 31.88
N LEU A 722 -8.41 38.82 31.19
CA LEU A 722 -7.70 39.17 29.96
C LEU A 722 -6.20 39.36 30.18
N ASP A 723 -5.78 39.94 31.32
CA ASP A 723 -4.37 40.04 31.69
C ASP A 723 -3.72 38.66 31.86
N LYS A 724 -4.41 37.70 32.48
CA LYS A 724 -3.91 36.33 32.58
C LYS A 724 -3.86 35.63 31.22
N VAL A 725 -4.95 35.67 30.45
CA VAL A 725 -5.05 35.03 29.13
C VAL A 725 -3.96 35.57 28.20
N THR A 726 -3.81 36.89 28.10
CA THR A 726 -2.84 37.49 27.17
C THR A 726 -1.38 37.20 27.53
N LYS A 727 -1.07 36.98 28.82
CA LYS A 727 0.26 36.55 29.28
C LYS A 727 0.54 35.07 29.01
N LEU A 728 -0.47 34.22 29.18
CA LEU A 728 -0.35 32.79 28.93
C LEU A 728 -0.31 32.44 27.44
N TYR A 729 -1.01 33.25 26.63
CA TYR A 729 -1.24 33.04 25.21
C TYR A 729 -0.84 34.31 24.44
N PRO A 730 0.48 34.55 24.24
CA PRO A 730 0.97 35.81 23.68
C PRO A 730 0.58 36.03 22.21
N GLU A 731 0.46 34.96 21.43
CA GLU A 731 0.20 35.04 19.98
C GLU A 731 -1.26 34.77 19.58
N SER A 732 -2.09 34.27 20.50
CA SER A 732 -3.46 33.88 20.18
C SER A 732 -4.36 35.08 19.90
N LYS A 733 -5.26 34.92 18.94
CA LYS A 733 -6.43 35.80 18.77
C LYS A 733 -7.44 35.48 19.87
N VAL A 734 -7.98 36.51 20.51
CA VAL A 734 -8.90 36.37 21.64
C VAL A 734 -10.22 37.02 21.28
N ILE A 735 -11.32 36.27 21.34
CA ILE A 735 -12.66 36.78 21.05
C ILE A 735 -13.50 36.67 22.32
N VAL A 736 -13.81 37.82 22.90
CA VAL A 736 -14.71 37.95 24.04
C VAL A 736 -16.13 38.04 23.50
N THR A 737 -16.98 37.11 23.91
CA THR A 737 -18.40 37.10 23.58
C THR A 737 -19.18 37.88 24.64
N GLY A 738 -20.18 38.65 24.21
CA GLY A 738 -21.00 39.48 25.10
C GLY A 738 -22.26 38.77 25.58
N TYR A 739 -22.94 39.37 26.56
CA TYR A 739 -24.25 38.94 27.03
C TYR A 739 -25.38 39.73 26.36
N TYR A 740 -26.60 39.25 26.57
CA TYR A 740 -27.85 39.75 25.97
C TYR A 740 -28.90 39.95 27.07
N ALA A 741 -29.98 40.67 26.76
CA ALA A 741 -31.12 40.78 27.67
C ALA A 741 -31.86 39.43 27.78
N PRO A 742 -31.97 38.80 28.98
CA PRO A 742 -32.65 37.51 29.11
C PRO A 742 -34.14 37.59 28.80
N ILE A 743 -34.78 38.70 29.19
CA ILE A 743 -36.20 39.00 28.99
C ILE A 743 -36.34 40.41 28.42
N SER A 744 -37.37 40.62 27.61
CA SER A 744 -37.70 41.93 27.04
C SER A 744 -39.19 42.23 27.18
N ARG A 745 -39.59 43.45 26.79
CA ARG A 745 -41.01 43.85 26.72
C ARG A 745 -41.83 43.04 25.71
N LYS A 746 -41.17 42.20 24.88
CA LYS A 746 -41.81 41.28 23.94
C LYS A 746 -42.05 39.89 24.54
N SER A 747 -41.49 39.60 25.71
CA SER A 747 -41.67 38.34 26.42
C SER A 747 -43.09 38.24 26.98
N ASP A 748 -43.66 37.04 26.97
CA ASP A 748 -44.97 36.78 27.56
C ASP A 748 -44.94 36.89 29.09
N LEU A 749 -45.82 37.72 29.66
CA LEU A 749 -45.84 38.01 31.10
C LEU A 749 -46.07 36.76 31.96
N ALA A 750 -46.98 35.87 31.56
CA ALA A 750 -47.30 34.67 32.33
C ALA A 750 -46.16 33.64 32.27
N ALA A 751 -45.50 33.52 31.11
CA ALA A 751 -44.33 32.69 30.99
C ALA A 751 -43.12 33.26 31.77
N VAL A 752 -43.00 34.59 31.88
CA VAL A 752 -41.95 35.23 32.69
C VAL A 752 -42.17 34.94 34.17
N GLU A 753 -43.41 34.96 34.66
CA GLU A 753 -43.73 34.53 36.02
C GLU A 753 -43.28 33.08 36.27
N ALA A 754 -43.55 32.17 35.33
CA ALA A 754 -43.09 30.78 35.40
C ALA A 754 -41.55 30.66 35.45
N LEU A 755 -40.83 31.49 34.67
CA LEU A 755 -39.38 31.56 34.68
C LEU A 755 -38.83 32.04 36.04
N LEU A 756 -39.44 33.08 36.63
CA LEU A 756 -39.03 33.59 37.93
C LEU A 756 -39.27 32.58 39.06
N ILE A 757 -40.36 31.80 38.98
CA ILE A 757 -40.61 30.68 39.90
C ILE A 757 -39.52 29.62 39.76
N ALA A 758 -39.18 29.25 38.52
CA ALA A 758 -38.17 28.22 38.27
C ALA A 758 -36.75 28.63 38.67
N LEU A 759 -36.44 29.93 38.65
CA LEU A 759 -35.19 30.48 39.17
C LEU A 759 -35.16 30.60 40.71
N GLY A 760 -36.28 30.33 41.39
CA GLY A 760 -36.42 30.45 42.83
C GLY A 760 -36.57 31.90 43.34
N ILE A 761 -36.87 32.85 42.44
CA ILE A 761 -37.08 34.27 42.76
C ILE A 761 -38.48 34.48 43.35
N LEU A 762 -39.49 33.82 42.78
CA LEU A 762 -40.87 33.82 43.27
C LEU A 762 -41.23 32.46 43.89
N LEU A 763 -42.01 32.48 44.96
CA LEU A 763 -42.65 31.28 45.51
C LEU A 763 -43.99 31.10 44.79
N GLY A 764 -44.13 30.05 43.97
CA GLY A 764 -45.26 29.86 43.06
C GLY A 764 -46.65 30.00 43.71
N GLY A 765 -47.50 30.86 43.14
CA GLY A 765 -48.88 31.06 43.57
C GLY A 765 -49.61 32.02 42.64
N ALA A 766 -50.64 31.53 41.94
CA ALA A 766 -51.48 32.34 41.07
C ALA A 766 -52.12 33.50 41.86
N GLY A 767 -51.74 34.73 41.54
CA GLY A 767 -52.36 35.94 42.09
C GLY A 767 -51.92 36.30 43.51
N GLY A 768 -50.71 36.86 43.62
CA GLY A 768 -50.39 37.86 44.63
C GLY A 768 -50.37 37.43 46.10
N GLY A 769 -49.18 37.03 46.57
CA GLY A 769 -48.72 37.29 47.94
C GLY A 769 -48.44 36.07 48.82
N THR A 770 -47.17 35.86 49.16
CA THR A 770 -46.60 36.01 50.52
C THR A 770 -45.07 35.86 50.48
N ALA A 771 -44.38 36.62 51.34
CA ALA A 771 -42.93 36.77 51.51
C ALA A 771 -42.09 37.29 50.31
N GLY A 772 -42.45 37.01 49.05
CA GLY A 772 -41.66 37.33 47.85
C GLY A 772 -42.17 38.44 46.91
N GLY A 773 -43.16 39.24 47.32
CA GLY A 773 -43.75 40.31 46.47
C GLY A 773 -44.84 39.84 45.49
N VAL A 774 -45.54 40.79 44.85
CA VAL A 774 -46.56 40.53 43.80
C VAL A 774 -45.93 40.84 42.45
N PHE A 775 -45.93 39.89 41.52
CA PHE A 775 -45.44 40.12 40.16
C PHE A 775 -46.59 40.61 39.26
N GLY A 776 -46.46 41.83 38.73
CA GLY A 776 -47.41 42.42 37.79
C GLY A 776 -46.70 43.23 36.71
N LEU A 777 -47.47 44.07 35.99
CA LEU A 777 -46.95 44.87 34.88
C LEU A 777 -45.83 45.84 35.30
N VAL A 778 -45.86 46.37 36.52
CA VAL A 778 -44.85 47.31 37.03
C VAL A 778 -43.54 46.58 37.30
N GLU A 779 -43.60 45.43 37.97
CA GLU A 779 -42.44 44.60 38.25
C GLU A 779 -41.84 44.04 36.97
N PHE A 780 -42.67 43.61 36.01
CA PHE A 780 -42.22 43.17 34.69
C PHE A 780 -41.48 44.27 33.93
N GLU A 781 -42.01 45.49 33.92
CA GLU A 781 -41.34 46.64 33.31
C GLU A 781 -40.01 46.96 34.02
N TYR A 782 -39.95 46.82 35.34
CA TYR A 782 -38.72 46.98 36.10
C TYR A 782 -37.66 45.92 35.75
N ILE A 783 -38.05 44.64 35.61
CA ILE A 783 -37.15 43.57 35.13
C ILE A 783 -36.65 43.89 33.72
N CYS A 784 -37.54 44.26 32.80
CA CYS A 784 -37.15 44.60 31.43
C CYS A 784 -36.08 45.70 31.40
N ASN A 785 -36.26 46.76 32.19
CA ASN A 785 -35.25 47.83 32.30
C ASN A 785 -33.90 47.33 32.82
N ARG A 786 -33.89 46.37 33.75
CA ARG A 786 -32.65 45.78 34.29
C ARG A 786 -31.97 44.83 33.31
N CYS A 787 -32.74 44.06 32.54
CA CYS A 787 -32.23 43.22 31.47
C CYS A 787 -31.64 44.04 30.31
N GLU A 788 -32.30 45.13 29.91
CA GLU A 788 -31.78 46.07 28.91
C GLU A 788 -30.50 46.76 29.40
N LYS A 789 -30.46 47.10 30.70
CA LYS A 789 -29.26 47.64 31.33
C LYS A 789 -28.12 46.63 31.34
N LEU A 790 -28.39 45.36 31.64
CA LEU A 790 -27.39 44.27 31.56
C LEU A 790 -26.78 44.19 30.16
N GLU A 791 -27.60 44.14 29.12
CA GLU A 791 -27.11 44.08 27.73
C GLU A 791 -26.25 45.31 27.37
N SER A 792 -26.77 46.51 27.64
CA SER A 792 -26.09 47.77 27.32
C SER A 792 -24.76 47.92 28.07
N ASP A 793 -24.78 47.73 29.39
CA ASP A 793 -23.63 48.04 30.24
C ASP A 793 -22.56 46.96 30.16
N SER A 794 -22.94 45.68 30.09
CA SER A 794 -21.97 44.61 29.89
C SER A 794 -21.20 44.82 28.58
N LYS A 795 -21.89 45.14 27.48
CA LYS A 795 -21.27 45.48 26.20
C LYS A 795 -20.31 46.67 26.32
N MET A 796 -20.74 47.75 26.96
CA MET A 796 -19.91 48.93 27.16
C MET A 796 -18.64 48.60 27.97
N TYR A 797 -18.79 47.94 29.12
CA TYR A 797 -17.67 47.62 30.01
C TYR A 797 -16.70 46.61 29.41
N LEU A 798 -17.22 45.58 28.71
CA LEU A 798 -16.40 44.60 27.99
C LEU A 798 -15.61 45.27 26.86
N GLN A 799 -16.22 46.16 26.07
CA GLN A 799 -15.49 46.91 25.04
C GLN A 799 -14.40 47.80 25.66
N GLN A 800 -14.72 48.53 26.74
CA GLN A 800 -13.75 49.38 27.43
C GLN A 800 -12.52 48.61 27.93
N VAL A 801 -12.72 47.42 28.52
CA VAL A 801 -11.60 46.62 29.03
C VAL A 801 -10.78 45.98 27.90
N ILE A 802 -11.43 45.59 26.80
CA ILE A 802 -10.76 45.10 25.59
C ILE A 802 -9.88 46.19 24.97
N ASP A 803 -10.43 47.41 24.81
CA ASP A 803 -9.69 48.55 24.24
C ASP A 803 -8.50 48.91 25.13
N ARG A 804 -8.72 48.96 26.44
CA ARG A 804 -7.64 49.16 27.43
C ARG A 804 -6.55 48.11 27.26
N LYS A 805 -6.92 46.82 27.20
CA LYS A 805 -5.92 45.76 27.18
C LYS A 805 -5.16 45.70 25.86
N ASN A 806 -5.83 45.87 24.72
CA ASN A 806 -5.16 46.00 23.43
C ASN A 806 -4.17 47.17 23.43
N GLY A 807 -4.53 48.31 24.04
CA GLY A 807 -3.64 49.46 24.18
C GLY A 807 -2.37 49.19 25.00
N GLU A 808 -2.41 48.21 25.93
CA GLU A 808 -1.26 47.80 26.75
C GLU A 808 -0.33 46.80 26.05
N LEU A 809 -0.81 46.05 25.05
CA LEU A 809 -0.08 44.91 24.45
C LEU A 809 1.00 45.31 23.42
N ASN A 810 1.11 46.60 23.05
CA ASN A 810 2.10 47.12 22.08
C ASN A 810 2.21 46.30 20.77
N THR A 811 1.14 45.63 20.39
CA THR A 811 0.99 44.79 19.18
C THR A 811 -0.28 45.22 18.45
N PRO A 812 -0.48 44.85 17.17
CA PRO A 812 -1.77 45.02 16.53
C PRO A 812 -2.90 44.44 17.40
N PRO A 813 -4.09 45.06 17.44
CA PRO A 813 -5.20 44.55 18.26
C PRO A 813 -5.45 43.07 17.97
N ARG A 814 -5.46 42.26 19.03
CA ARG A 814 -5.69 40.81 18.96
C ARG A 814 -6.83 40.31 19.84
N ILE A 815 -7.39 41.20 20.67
CA ILE A 815 -8.59 40.95 21.47
C ILE A 815 -9.77 41.64 20.81
N PHE A 816 -10.85 40.92 20.55
CA PHE A 816 -12.03 41.42 19.84
C PHE A 816 -13.31 41.13 20.63
N PHE A 817 -14.32 41.96 20.42
CA PHE A 817 -15.64 41.77 21.01
C PHE A 817 -16.64 41.26 19.97
N ALA A 818 -17.20 40.08 20.21
CA ALA A 818 -18.27 39.51 19.40
C ALA A 818 -19.63 39.75 20.08
N ASN A 819 -20.39 40.71 19.55
CA ASN A 819 -21.73 41.01 20.02
C ASN A 819 -22.77 40.11 19.32
N PRO A 820 -23.48 39.23 20.03
CA PRO A 820 -24.52 38.38 19.44
C PRO A 820 -25.72 39.17 18.90
N ASN A 821 -25.95 40.38 19.41
CA ASN A 821 -26.95 41.34 18.92
C ASN A 821 -28.37 40.76 18.78
N PHE A 822 -28.84 40.03 19.80
CA PHE A 822 -30.18 39.41 19.81
C PHE A 822 -31.30 40.45 19.75
N GLY A 823 -31.18 41.57 20.48
CA GLY A 823 -32.25 42.56 20.54
C GLY A 823 -33.55 42.01 21.16
N PRO A 824 -34.59 42.84 21.27
CA PRO A 824 -35.75 42.55 22.11
C PRO A 824 -36.64 41.43 21.59
N ASP A 825 -36.71 41.21 20.27
CA ASP A 825 -37.57 40.17 19.69
C ASP A 825 -37.01 38.76 19.92
N HIS A 826 -35.71 38.63 20.24
CA HIS A 826 -35.01 37.36 20.38
C HIS A 826 -34.66 36.98 21.83
N ALA A 827 -35.16 37.75 22.82
CA ALA A 827 -35.11 37.38 24.23
C ALA A 827 -35.90 36.08 24.51
N ALA A 828 -35.80 35.53 25.72
CA ALA A 828 -36.56 34.33 26.07
C ALA A 828 -38.07 34.65 26.10
N LEU A 829 -38.90 33.65 25.81
CA LEU A 829 -40.36 33.72 25.93
C LEU A 829 -41.03 34.75 25.00
N THR A 830 -40.34 35.14 23.92
CA THR A 830 -40.90 35.92 22.81
C THR A 830 -41.45 34.99 21.72
N ASN A 831 -41.94 35.55 20.61
CA ASN A 831 -42.43 34.79 19.47
C ASN A 831 -41.30 34.18 18.60
N ASP A 832 -40.09 34.74 18.64
CA ASP A 832 -38.92 34.23 17.90
C ASP A 832 -37.66 34.21 18.78
N PRO A 833 -37.64 33.39 19.84
CA PRO A 833 -36.60 33.45 20.85
C PRO A 833 -35.30 32.83 20.34
N TYR A 834 -34.17 33.47 20.65
CA TYR A 834 -32.82 32.90 20.48
C TYR A 834 -32.30 32.27 21.78
N LEU A 835 -33.10 32.37 22.85
CA LEU A 835 -32.84 31.78 24.15
C LEU A 835 -33.79 30.62 24.42
N PHE A 836 -33.34 29.62 25.17
CA PHE A 836 -34.25 28.67 25.79
C PHE A 836 -35.08 29.40 26.85
N GLY A 837 -36.39 29.21 26.81
CA GLY A 837 -37.30 29.65 27.86
C GLY A 837 -37.61 28.51 28.82
N ILE A 838 -38.82 28.57 29.37
CA ILE A 838 -39.42 27.52 30.18
C ILE A 838 -40.86 27.31 29.73
N ASN A 839 -41.36 26.09 29.85
CA ASN A 839 -42.77 25.82 29.67
C ASN A 839 -43.57 26.26 30.92
N LEU A 840 -44.88 26.49 30.76
CA LEU A 840 -45.76 26.91 31.86
C LEU A 840 -45.89 25.86 32.97
N ASP A 841 -45.58 24.60 32.69
CA ASP A 841 -45.50 23.50 33.68
C ASP A 841 -44.14 23.41 34.38
N LEU A 842 -43.27 24.40 34.17
CA LEU A 842 -41.91 24.48 34.68
C LEU A 842 -40.93 23.45 34.10
N SER A 843 -41.28 22.75 33.02
CA SER A 843 -40.32 21.91 32.30
C SER A 843 -39.37 22.78 31.43
N PRO A 844 -38.08 22.41 31.31
CA PRO A 844 -37.15 23.11 30.44
C PRO A 844 -37.50 22.88 28.96
N GLN A 845 -37.07 23.79 28.09
CA GLN A 845 -37.30 23.72 26.64
C GLN A 845 -36.18 23.05 25.86
N ASP A 846 -35.09 22.66 26.51
CA ASP A 846 -33.93 22.06 25.87
C ASP A 846 -34.07 20.55 25.64
N PHE A 847 -33.28 20.02 24.70
CA PHE A 847 -33.37 18.64 24.24
C PHE A 847 -32.50 17.65 25.03
N ILE A 848 -31.68 18.12 25.98
CA ILE A 848 -30.75 17.30 26.76
C ILE A 848 -31.10 17.27 28.25
N ALA A 849 -32.30 17.72 28.61
CA ALA A 849 -32.73 17.84 30.00
C ALA A 849 -32.62 16.53 30.78
N ASP A 850 -32.91 15.39 30.14
CA ASP A 850 -32.78 14.05 30.73
C ASP A 850 -31.31 13.68 31.01
N ASP A 851 -30.40 13.94 30.06
CA ASP A 851 -28.97 13.69 30.22
C ASP A 851 -28.35 14.61 31.29
N ARG A 852 -28.80 15.87 31.33
CA ARG A 852 -28.40 16.81 32.37
C ARG A 852 -28.89 16.37 33.74
N LEU A 853 -30.10 15.82 33.86
CA LEU A 853 -30.63 15.31 35.13
C LEU A 853 -29.71 14.23 35.73
N VAL A 854 -29.16 13.35 34.89
CA VAL A 854 -28.14 12.37 35.30
C VAL A 854 -26.90 13.09 35.82
N SER A 855 -26.37 14.04 35.05
CA SER A 855 -25.19 14.83 35.45
C SER A 855 -25.38 15.56 36.80
N CYS A 856 -26.55 16.17 37.01
CA CYS A 856 -26.89 16.84 38.27
C CYS A 856 -26.95 15.86 39.46
N THR A 857 -27.50 14.67 39.22
CA THR A 857 -27.61 13.62 40.25
C THR A 857 -26.22 13.09 40.62
N GLU A 858 -25.36 12.84 39.63
CA GLU A 858 -23.98 12.37 39.84
C GLU A 858 -23.11 13.42 40.53
N ALA A 859 -23.34 14.71 40.26
CA ALA A 859 -22.71 15.82 40.96
C ALA A 859 -23.23 16.01 42.40
N GLY A 860 -24.27 15.29 42.81
CA GLY A 860 -24.81 15.32 44.17
C GLY A 860 -25.71 16.52 44.46
N CYS A 861 -26.30 17.17 43.45
CA CYS A 861 -27.21 18.29 43.63
C CYS A 861 -28.45 17.87 44.45
N THR A 862 -28.88 18.71 45.40
CA THR A 862 -30.09 18.45 46.21
C THR A 862 -30.94 19.71 46.38
N GLY A 863 -32.22 19.55 46.77
CA GLY A 863 -33.11 20.67 47.07
C GLY A 863 -33.23 21.67 45.92
N LEU A 864 -33.02 22.95 46.22
CA LEU A 864 -33.10 24.04 45.24
C LEU A 864 -32.01 23.93 44.15
N GLU A 865 -30.81 23.45 44.50
CA GLU A 865 -29.71 23.27 43.54
C GLU A 865 -30.07 22.26 42.46
N MET A 866 -30.74 21.17 42.83
CA MET A 866 -31.25 20.17 41.88
C MET A 866 -32.33 20.76 40.96
N GLU A 867 -33.23 21.58 41.51
CA GLU A 867 -34.29 22.23 40.75
C GLU A 867 -33.76 23.27 39.75
N ILE A 868 -32.66 23.95 40.09
CA ILE A 868 -31.94 24.85 39.19
C ILE A 868 -31.19 24.04 38.13
N CYS A 869 -30.41 23.04 38.54
CA CYS A 869 -29.55 22.26 37.66
C CYS A 869 -30.35 21.58 36.55
N LYS A 870 -31.50 20.95 36.87
CA LYS A 870 -32.34 20.29 35.86
C LYS A 870 -32.93 21.25 34.82
N ARG A 871 -32.98 22.56 35.11
CA ARG A 871 -33.52 23.62 34.24
C ARG A 871 -32.46 24.63 33.80
N ALA A 872 -31.18 24.30 33.92
CA ALA A 872 -30.09 25.27 33.77
C ALA A 872 -30.04 25.96 32.40
N SER A 873 -30.64 25.39 31.35
CA SER A 873 -30.73 25.99 30.01
C SER A 873 -31.56 27.26 29.95
N MET A 874 -32.47 27.50 30.89
CA MET A 874 -33.35 28.67 30.86
C MET A 874 -32.53 29.96 30.77
N GLY A 875 -32.84 30.79 29.78
CA GLY A 875 -32.13 32.04 29.49
C GLY A 875 -30.81 31.88 28.73
N HIS A 876 -30.38 30.67 28.36
CA HIS A 876 -29.17 30.41 27.56
C HIS A 876 -29.48 30.32 26.07
N PRO A 877 -28.49 30.47 25.18
CA PRO A 877 -28.73 30.43 23.74
C PRO A 877 -29.26 29.06 23.31
N ASN A 878 -30.31 29.07 22.52
CA ASN A 878 -30.77 27.90 21.77
C ASN A 878 -30.00 27.80 20.43
N PRO A 879 -30.26 26.79 19.57
CA PRO A 879 -29.53 26.66 18.31
C PRO A 879 -29.53 27.92 17.41
N LYS A 880 -30.60 28.74 17.42
CA LYS A 880 -30.61 30.03 16.70
C LYS A 880 -29.67 31.05 17.35
N GLY A 881 -29.69 31.14 18.67
CA GLY A 881 -28.77 31.99 19.43
C GLY A 881 -27.31 31.59 19.25
N ALA A 882 -27.01 30.29 19.27
CA ALA A 882 -25.67 29.77 19.00
C ALA A 882 -25.19 30.12 17.59
N GLN A 883 -26.07 30.02 16.58
CA GLN A 883 -25.76 30.46 15.22
C GLN A 883 -25.49 31.97 15.14
N ALA A 884 -26.23 32.80 15.89
CA ALA A 884 -25.99 34.23 15.95
C ALA A 884 -24.64 34.58 16.61
N TYR A 885 -24.23 33.86 17.66
CA TYR A 885 -22.86 33.97 18.20
C TYR A 885 -21.80 33.58 17.16
N ALA A 886 -21.97 32.44 16.49
CA ALA A 886 -21.05 32.03 15.43
C ALA A 886 -20.93 33.11 14.34
N ASN A 887 -22.05 33.66 13.88
CA ASN A 887 -22.08 34.74 12.89
C ASN A 887 -21.39 36.03 13.37
N ALA A 888 -21.42 36.32 14.67
CA ALA A 888 -20.72 37.46 15.26
C ALA A 888 -19.21 37.22 15.39
N ILE A 889 -18.78 35.97 15.55
CA ILE A 889 -17.38 35.56 15.71
C ILE A 889 -16.65 35.47 14.37
N LEU A 890 -17.27 34.88 13.35
CA LEU A 890 -16.66 34.60 12.05
C LEU A 890 -16.00 35.80 11.34
N PRO A 891 -16.54 37.03 11.40
CA PRO A 891 -15.90 38.20 10.77
C PRO A 891 -14.51 38.55 11.30
N PHE A 892 -14.11 38.01 12.46
CA PHE A 892 -12.80 38.23 13.05
C PHE A 892 -11.77 37.16 12.66
N LEU A 893 -12.16 36.10 11.95
CA LEU A 893 -11.31 34.98 11.55
C LEU A 893 -10.81 35.17 10.12
#